data_AF-F4CJT0-F1
#
_entry.id   AF-F4CJT0-F1
#
_cell.length_a   1.000
_cell.length_b   1.000
_cell.length_c   1.000
_cell.angle_alpha   90.00
_cell.angle_beta   90.00
_cell.angle_gamma   90.00
#
_symmetry.space_group_name_H-M   'P 1'
#
loop_
_entity.id
_entity.type
_entity.pdbx_description
1 polymer ?
#
loop_
_entity_poly.entity_id
_entity_poly.type
_entity_poly.pdbx_seq_one_letter_code
_entity_poly.pdbx_strand_id
1 'polypeptide(L)'
;MAQTTAGPETRKAGTSSSGAAGLIGLGAGIAMLVAGGLTVLTGARPATLLGLPDPGELTTVALPAVRALSEVSMVLTIGFLLLAAFFVPAQPDGYLDVSGYRAVRAASWTASAWFVCAVLLVPLNVADTLGRPVGQVLDPGLLFDLIPKISAAEAWSLTAVAALLVLVAARLVLSWGWAVVAFGLALFGPLPVALTGHSAAGGSHDIATDSLVLHVLGASLWVGGLAAVVVLASSRSNRDRAAALATAVPRFSTLALVCWALLAVTGVVNALVRVPLWAVFTTEYGALVVAKTLALVTLGVLGALHRRRTVAAAAEGRTRSLIALGGVEILLMLATIGLAVALGRSAPPDTGAPPPSILEAVIGYDLDGPPTLLRLLFDWRFSLIYGSFAILLAVGYLAGLRRLRRRGDAWPVGRTIAWLCGCLVVLMATSSGIGRYAPAMFSVHMAQHMMLSMLAPILLVLGAPVTLALRALPPSGKGRPDGPREWILAAVHSPAARWLTNPLITLPLFVGSYYALYFSSLFETSLNEHWAHLAMNAHFLLVGWLFFWPLIGVDPSPRRLPAVARLGVVFASVPFHAFFGVALMSQNEIIGGSFYRGLSLPWVPDLMRDQQLGGGLTWASGELPLLLVVIVLLVQWSRHDERSARRDDRRAEVDGDADLKAYNAMLNRLATGTPTPAAQEENFRKVAAVTVSDERPTAETRDHRPGRATGTVPAGQDDASGDGER
;
A
#
# COMPACT_ATOMS: atom_id res chain seq x y z
N MET A 1 69.97 31.34 9.25
CA MET A 1 68.90 32.35 9.10
C MET A 1 67.61 31.62 8.79
N ALA A 2 66.61 31.83 9.64
CA ALA A 2 65.30 31.20 9.59
C ALA A 2 64.50 31.57 8.33
N GLN A 3 63.60 30.69 7.90
CA GLN A 3 62.26 31.12 7.49
C GLN A 3 61.25 29.97 7.67
N THR A 4 60.23 30.31 8.45
CA THR A 4 59.11 29.55 8.99
C THR A 4 58.11 29.08 7.94
N THR A 5 57.81 27.79 7.94
CA THR A 5 56.63 27.19 7.31
C THR A 5 55.45 27.26 8.28
N ALA A 6 54.37 27.93 7.87
CA ALA A 6 53.09 27.92 8.59
C ALA A 6 52.49 26.51 8.56
N GLY A 7 52.24 25.94 9.74
CA GLY A 7 51.56 24.66 9.89
C GLY A 7 50.06 24.77 9.56
N PRO A 8 49.42 23.68 9.09
CA PRO A 8 48.00 23.68 8.80
C PRO A 8 47.20 23.74 10.11
N GLU A 9 46.33 24.75 10.22
CA GLU A 9 45.32 24.83 11.29
C GLU A 9 44.41 23.59 11.23
N THR A 10 44.58 22.72 12.22
CA THR A 10 43.65 21.62 12.49
C THR A 10 42.35 22.22 13.03
N ARG A 11 41.39 22.48 12.13
CA ARG A 11 40.00 22.73 12.52
C ARG A 11 39.47 21.51 13.27
N LYS A 12 39.42 21.60 14.61
CA LYS A 12 38.72 20.64 15.47
C LYS A 12 37.28 20.48 14.97
N ALA A 13 36.98 19.29 14.47
CA ALA A 13 35.66 18.90 14.01
C ALA A 13 34.69 18.78 15.20
N GLY A 14 33.96 19.85 15.51
CA GLY A 14 32.89 19.85 16.49
C GLY A 14 31.73 18.91 16.10
N THR A 15 31.33 18.07 17.05
CA THR A 15 30.25 17.07 17.01
C THR A 15 28.86 17.73 16.95
N SER A 16 28.10 17.55 15.86
CA SER A 16 26.70 18.05 15.80
C SER A 16 25.67 17.07 15.23
N SER A 17 26.07 15.96 14.62
CA SER A 17 25.14 14.86 14.29
C SER A 17 24.67 14.09 15.53
N SER A 18 25.31 14.30 16.68
CA SER A 18 24.94 13.75 17.99
C SER A 18 23.64 14.33 18.55
N GLY A 19 23.23 15.54 18.13
CA GLY A 19 22.09 16.24 18.72
C GLY A 19 20.73 15.59 18.45
N ALA A 20 20.43 15.25 17.19
CA ALA A 20 19.14 14.65 16.84
C ALA A 20 19.01 13.20 17.31
N ALA A 21 20.10 12.42 17.22
CA ALA A 21 20.14 11.06 17.78
C ALA A 21 19.98 11.09 19.31
N GLY A 22 20.64 12.02 20.00
CA GLY A 22 20.50 12.22 21.44
C GLY A 22 19.08 12.62 21.84
N LEU A 23 18.42 13.48 21.07
CA LEU A 23 17.02 13.86 21.28
C LEU A 23 16.07 12.65 21.16
N ILE A 24 16.23 11.84 20.12
CA ILE A 24 15.41 10.63 19.92
C ILE A 24 15.67 9.63 21.06
N GLY A 25 16.93 9.44 21.45
CA GLY A 25 17.29 8.59 22.59
C GLY A 25 16.67 9.07 23.90
N LEU A 26 16.70 10.38 24.17
CA LEU A 26 16.04 10.99 25.31
C LEU A 26 14.52 10.76 25.28
N GLY A 27 13.88 11.00 24.13
CA GLY A 27 12.44 10.80 23.97
C GLY A 27 12.02 9.34 24.13
N ALA A 28 12.84 8.38 23.65
CA ALA A 28 12.63 6.96 23.88
C ALA A 28 12.74 6.62 25.39
N GLY A 29 13.73 7.16 26.09
CA GLY A 29 13.85 7.03 27.53
C GLY A 29 12.63 7.58 28.28
N ILE A 30 12.13 8.76 27.89
CA ILE A 30 10.89 9.33 28.43
C ILE A 30 9.70 8.40 28.16
N ALA A 31 9.54 7.89 26.94
CA ALA A 31 8.45 6.97 26.60
C ALA A 31 8.46 5.72 27.49
N MET A 32 9.63 5.13 27.71
CA MET A 32 9.82 3.97 28.59
C MET A 32 9.48 4.29 30.06
N LEU A 33 9.97 5.43 30.56
CA LEU A 33 9.71 5.88 31.94
C LEU A 33 8.23 6.20 32.16
N VAL A 34 7.58 6.85 31.20
CA VAL A 34 6.14 7.14 31.26
C VAL A 34 5.34 5.84 31.24
N ALA A 35 5.66 4.90 30.34
CA ALA A 35 4.94 3.63 30.24
C ALA A 35 5.11 2.76 31.50
N GLY A 36 6.34 2.55 31.96
CA GLY A 36 6.63 1.77 33.17
C GLY A 36 6.15 2.46 34.44
N GLY A 37 6.44 3.76 34.57
CA GLY A 37 6.09 4.56 35.74
C GLY A 37 4.59 4.71 35.94
N LEU A 38 3.81 5.02 34.88
CA LEU A 38 2.36 5.08 34.99
C LEU A 38 1.74 3.73 35.33
N THR A 39 2.26 2.62 34.78
CA THR A 39 1.76 1.28 35.10
C THR A 39 1.93 0.97 36.60
N VAL A 40 3.06 1.37 37.19
CA VAL A 40 3.30 1.23 38.64
C VAL A 40 2.41 2.17 39.45
N LEU A 41 2.30 3.44 39.04
CA LEU A 41 1.53 4.47 39.76
C LEU A 41 0.02 4.21 39.76
N THR A 42 -0.52 3.72 38.65
CA THR A 42 -1.94 3.32 38.52
C THR A 42 -2.24 2.00 39.22
N GLY A 43 -1.23 1.28 39.70
CA GLY A 43 -1.40 -0.04 40.30
C GLY A 43 -1.97 -1.07 39.31
N ALA A 44 -1.88 -0.82 38.01
CA ALA A 44 -2.48 -1.66 36.98
C ALA A 44 -1.82 -3.05 36.99
N ARG A 45 -2.47 -4.01 37.66
CA ARG A 45 -2.10 -5.43 37.72
C ARG A 45 -3.23 -6.29 37.15
N PRO A 46 -3.38 -6.34 35.80
CA PRO A 46 -4.49 -7.04 35.15
C PRO A 46 -4.61 -8.50 35.58
N ALA A 47 -3.49 -9.21 35.75
CA ALA A 47 -3.46 -10.59 36.21
C ALA A 47 -4.11 -10.78 37.59
N THR A 48 -3.81 -9.89 38.54
CA THR A 48 -4.38 -9.98 39.90
C THR A 48 -5.86 -9.61 39.95
N LEU A 49 -6.33 -8.71 39.06
CA LEU A 49 -7.76 -8.41 38.90
C LEU A 49 -8.55 -9.62 38.37
N LEU A 50 -7.89 -10.52 37.64
CA LEU A 50 -8.44 -11.78 37.14
C LEU A 50 -8.22 -12.95 38.11
N GLY A 51 -7.68 -12.71 39.31
CA GLY A 51 -7.40 -13.75 40.31
C GLY A 51 -6.17 -14.62 40.01
N LEU A 52 -5.33 -14.23 39.04
CA LEU A 52 -4.08 -14.93 38.72
C LEU A 52 -2.92 -14.46 39.62
N PRO A 53 -1.89 -15.30 39.83
CA PRO A 53 -0.70 -14.90 40.57
C PRO A 53 0.08 -13.76 39.89
N ASP A 54 0.89 -13.03 40.65
CA ASP A 54 1.66 -11.90 40.13
C ASP A 54 2.86 -12.38 39.29
N PRO A 55 3.02 -11.92 38.03
CA PRO A 55 4.16 -12.28 37.17
C PRO A 55 5.50 -11.66 37.63
N GLY A 56 5.51 -10.91 38.74
CA GLY A 56 6.68 -10.30 39.37
C GLY A 56 6.94 -8.87 38.90
N GLU A 57 7.70 -8.12 39.71
CA GLU A 57 8.00 -6.70 39.47
C GLU A 57 8.76 -6.49 38.16
N LEU A 58 9.69 -7.40 37.82
CA LEU A 58 10.44 -7.33 36.58
C LEU A 58 9.51 -7.35 35.37
N THR A 59 8.57 -8.30 35.30
CA THR A 59 7.61 -8.39 34.18
C THR A 59 6.68 -7.17 34.15
N THR A 60 6.18 -6.76 35.32
CA THR A 60 5.26 -5.63 35.47
C THR A 60 5.84 -4.31 34.96
N VAL A 61 7.13 -4.05 35.18
CA VAL A 61 7.80 -2.82 34.72
C VAL A 61 8.42 -2.99 33.33
N ALA A 62 9.07 -4.12 33.06
CA ALA A 62 9.80 -4.33 31.81
C ALA A 62 8.84 -4.44 30.62
N LEU A 63 7.69 -5.10 30.76
CA LEU A 63 6.75 -5.28 29.66
C LEU A 63 6.27 -3.93 29.05
N PRO A 64 5.69 -2.98 29.82
CA PRO A 64 5.30 -1.68 29.25
C PRO A 64 6.51 -0.86 28.77
N ALA A 65 7.66 -0.92 29.44
CA ALA A 65 8.86 -0.20 29.01
C ALA A 65 9.42 -0.71 27.67
N VAL A 66 9.59 -2.03 27.53
CA VAL A 66 10.06 -2.66 26.29
C VAL A 66 9.03 -2.49 25.18
N ARG A 67 7.73 -2.54 25.49
CA ARG A 67 6.67 -2.23 24.52
C ARG A 67 6.77 -0.80 24.00
N ALA A 68 6.94 0.19 24.87
CA ALA A 68 7.13 1.58 24.45
C ALA A 68 8.38 1.73 23.57
N LEU A 69 9.50 1.10 23.93
CA LEU A 69 10.71 1.14 23.10
C LEU A 69 10.50 0.46 21.74
N SER A 70 9.75 -0.65 21.69
CA SER A 70 9.36 -1.34 20.45
C SER A 70 8.53 -0.43 19.54
N GLU A 71 7.49 0.21 20.08
CA GLU A 71 6.61 1.12 19.35
C GLU A 71 7.39 2.34 18.82
N VAL A 72 8.26 2.94 19.64
CA VAL A 72 9.14 4.03 19.19
C VAL A 72 10.06 3.58 18.06
N SER A 73 10.70 2.42 18.20
CA SER A 73 11.63 1.87 17.21
C SER A 73 10.93 1.55 15.87
N MET A 74 9.72 0.99 15.94
CA MET A 74 8.86 0.71 14.79
C MET A 74 8.49 2.00 14.05
N VAL A 75 7.96 2.99 14.77
CA VAL A 75 7.54 4.28 14.21
C VAL A 75 8.71 4.98 13.52
N LEU A 76 9.90 4.98 14.13
CA LEU A 76 11.11 5.53 13.53
C LEU A 76 11.53 4.75 12.26
N THR A 77 11.47 3.42 12.30
CA THR A 77 11.78 2.56 11.14
C THR A 77 10.90 2.92 9.94
N ILE A 78 9.58 2.99 10.16
CA ILE A 78 8.59 3.37 9.15
C ILE A 78 8.87 4.79 8.64
N GLY A 79 9.17 5.73 9.53
CA GLY A 79 9.50 7.12 9.19
C GLY A 79 10.73 7.29 8.31
N PHE A 80 11.81 6.57 8.61
CA PHE A 80 13.02 6.61 7.80
C PHE A 80 12.85 5.96 6.43
N LEU A 81 12.09 4.85 6.34
CA LEU A 81 11.74 4.24 5.05
C LEU A 81 10.81 5.14 4.23
N LEU A 82 9.86 5.82 4.88
CA LEU A 82 9.00 6.83 4.26
C LEU A 82 9.82 7.98 3.66
N LEU A 83 10.83 8.46 4.40
CA LEU A 83 11.75 9.50 3.93
C LEU A 83 12.49 9.06 2.66
N ALA A 84 13.04 7.84 2.68
CA ALA A 84 13.78 7.26 1.56
C ALA A 84 12.90 6.99 0.33
N ALA A 85 11.66 6.54 0.55
CA ALA A 85 10.76 6.14 -0.52
C ALA A 85 10.02 7.32 -1.17
N PHE A 86 9.66 8.38 -0.42
CA PHE A 86 8.71 9.38 -0.92
C PHE A 86 9.11 10.84 -0.71
N PHE A 87 10.02 11.15 0.20
CA PHE A 87 10.33 12.55 0.54
C PHE A 87 11.63 13.05 -0.09
N VAL A 88 12.58 12.17 -0.37
CA VAL A 88 13.85 12.49 -1.00
C VAL A 88 13.87 11.92 -2.43
N PRO A 89 14.38 12.67 -3.43
CA PRO A 89 14.55 12.15 -4.79
C PRO A 89 15.49 10.94 -4.85
N ALA A 90 15.18 10.01 -5.76
CA ALA A 90 16.14 9.04 -6.26
C ALA A 90 17.08 9.68 -7.28
N GLN A 91 18.20 9.02 -7.56
CA GLN A 91 19.08 9.36 -8.67
C GLN A 91 18.45 8.98 -10.02
N PRO A 92 18.87 9.59 -11.15
CA PRO A 92 18.30 9.31 -12.47
C PRO A 92 18.40 7.85 -12.93
N ASP A 93 19.35 7.10 -12.37
CA ASP A 93 19.57 5.66 -12.60
C ASP A 93 18.67 4.76 -11.74
N GLY A 94 17.82 5.34 -10.89
CA GLY A 94 16.90 4.64 -10.00
C GLY A 94 17.49 4.22 -8.65
N TYR A 95 18.77 4.49 -8.40
CA TYR A 95 19.41 4.25 -7.11
C TYR A 95 19.04 5.33 -6.10
N LEU A 96 19.16 5.01 -4.82
CA LEU A 96 18.94 5.99 -3.75
C LEU A 96 20.03 7.06 -3.79
N ASP A 97 19.65 8.32 -3.59
CA ASP A 97 20.59 9.39 -3.32
C ASP A 97 21.19 9.23 -1.90
N VAL A 98 22.27 9.96 -1.59
CA VAL A 98 22.97 9.97 -0.29
C VAL A 98 22.00 10.14 0.88
N SER A 99 21.03 11.05 0.75
CA SER A 99 20.03 11.28 1.80
C SER A 99 19.08 10.09 1.96
N GLY A 100 18.67 9.46 0.85
CA GLY A 100 17.84 8.25 0.86
C GLY A 100 18.58 7.05 1.45
N TYR A 101 19.84 6.84 1.07
CA TYR A 101 20.66 5.76 1.61
C TYR A 101 20.93 5.93 3.12
N ARG A 102 21.20 7.17 3.57
CA ARG A 102 21.32 7.47 5.02
C ARG A 102 20.05 7.17 5.77
N ALA A 103 18.89 7.48 5.19
CA ALA A 103 17.59 7.17 5.78
C ALA A 103 17.40 5.65 5.91
N VAL A 104 17.63 4.88 4.85
CA VAL A 104 17.58 3.40 4.89
C VAL A 104 18.56 2.83 5.92
N ARG A 105 19.77 3.37 6.04
CA ARG A 105 20.73 2.96 7.07
C ARG A 105 20.23 3.24 8.49
N ALA A 106 19.60 4.39 8.73
CA ALA A 106 18.97 4.73 10.02
C ALA A 106 17.75 3.82 10.30
N ALA A 107 16.96 3.50 9.29
CA ALA A 107 15.89 2.52 9.37
C ALA A 107 16.43 1.16 9.82
N SER A 108 17.60 0.73 9.31
CA SER A 108 18.18 -0.56 9.71
C SER A 108 18.58 -0.62 11.20
N TRP A 109 19.02 0.48 11.80
CA TRP A 109 19.34 0.51 13.23
C TRP A 109 18.09 0.48 14.09
N THR A 110 17.08 1.25 13.71
CA THR A 110 15.80 1.29 14.42
C THR A 110 15.01 0.00 14.25
N ALA A 111 15.08 -0.65 13.07
CA ALA A 111 14.53 -1.98 12.83
C ALA A 111 15.23 -3.05 13.67
N SER A 112 16.54 -2.91 13.91
CA SER A 112 17.28 -3.80 14.80
C SER A 112 16.77 -3.70 16.24
N ALA A 113 16.59 -2.47 16.74
CA ALA A 113 16.02 -2.24 18.08
C ALA A 113 14.58 -2.76 18.17
N TRP A 114 13.77 -2.52 17.14
CA TRP A 114 12.40 -3.03 17.04
C TRP A 114 12.35 -4.56 17.09
N PHE A 115 13.18 -5.24 16.29
CA PHE A 115 13.30 -6.70 16.29
C PHE A 115 13.67 -7.24 17.67
N VAL A 116 14.70 -6.70 18.30
CA VAL A 116 15.13 -7.13 19.64
C VAL A 116 14.01 -6.93 20.66
N CYS A 117 13.32 -5.79 20.65
CA CYS A 117 12.21 -5.55 21.57
C CYS A 117 11.04 -6.50 21.30
N ALA A 118 10.68 -6.76 20.04
CA ALA A 118 9.62 -7.69 19.69
C ALA A 118 9.93 -9.12 20.17
N VAL A 119 11.18 -9.58 20.04
CA VAL A 119 11.63 -10.89 20.57
C VAL A 119 11.54 -10.91 22.09
N LEU A 120 11.98 -9.86 22.79
CA LEU A 120 11.90 -9.78 24.26
C LEU A 120 10.46 -9.72 24.77
N LEU A 121 9.53 -9.16 24.00
CA LEU A 121 8.12 -9.09 24.37
C LEU A 121 7.42 -10.44 24.34
N VAL A 122 7.91 -11.43 23.59
CA VAL A 122 7.32 -12.78 23.56
C VAL A 122 7.32 -13.42 24.96
N PRO A 123 8.46 -13.69 25.61
CA PRO A 123 8.47 -14.32 26.94
C PRO A 123 7.85 -13.42 28.02
N LEU A 124 7.92 -12.08 27.88
CA LEU A 124 7.29 -11.18 28.84
C LEU A 124 5.74 -11.27 28.78
N ASN A 125 5.14 -11.40 27.60
CA ASN A 125 3.69 -11.58 27.48
C ASN A 125 3.25 -12.98 27.95
N VAL A 126 4.06 -14.01 27.71
CA VAL A 126 3.78 -15.35 28.25
C VAL A 126 3.82 -15.33 29.79
N ALA A 127 4.83 -14.69 30.38
CA ALA A 127 4.94 -14.51 31.82
C ALA A 127 3.75 -13.73 32.41
N ASP A 128 3.36 -12.60 31.80
CA ASP A 128 2.21 -11.77 32.19
C ASP A 128 0.90 -12.57 32.13
N THR A 129 0.71 -13.38 31.09
CA THR A 129 -0.51 -14.19 30.89
C THR A 129 -0.61 -15.35 31.88
N LEU A 130 0.51 -16.00 32.20
CA LEU A 130 0.53 -17.14 33.13
C LEU A 130 0.59 -16.72 34.61
N GLY A 131 0.85 -15.44 34.90
CA GLY A 131 1.11 -14.97 36.26
C GLY A 131 2.37 -15.58 36.86
N ARG A 132 3.40 -15.84 36.06
CA ARG A 132 4.67 -16.46 36.52
C ARG A 132 5.85 -15.53 36.25
N PRO A 133 6.89 -15.52 37.11
CA PRO A 133 8.13 -14.80 36.85
C PRO A 133 8.74 -15.19 35.51
N VAL A 134 9.19 -14.20 34.72
CA VAL A 134 9.73 -14.44 33.37
C VAL A 134 10.85 -15.48 33.35
N GLY A 135 11.72 -15.52 34.37
CA GLY A 135 12.80 -16.50 34.48
C GLY A 135 12.34 -17.97 34.53
N GLN A 136 11.09 -18.23 34.91
CA GLN A 136 10.49 -19.57 34.93
C GLN A 136 9.86 -19.97 33.60
N VAL A 137 9.77 -19.04 32.64
CA VAL A 137 9.12 -19.25 31.33
C VAL A 137 10.10 -19.09 30.17
N LEU A 138 11.40 -18.99 30.45
CA LEU A 138 12.46 -18.88 29.43
C LEU A 138 12.84 -20.22 28.78
N ASP A 139 12.25 -21.34 29.19
CA ASP A 139 12.48 -22.63 28.55
C ASP A 139 11.98 -22.58 27.09
N PRO A 140 12.84 -22.84 26.08
CA PRO A 140 12.45 -22.78 24.68
C PRO A 140 11.32 -23.76 24.34
N GLY A 141 11.34 -24.98 24.92
CA GLY A 141 10.31 -25.99 24.66
C GLY A 141 8.93 -25.52 25.12
N LEU A 142 8.85 -24.96 26.32
CA LEU A 142 7.64 -24.34 26.85
C LEU A 142 7.16 -23.16 25.98
N LEU A 143 8.07 -22.26 25.58
CA LEU A 143 7.72 -21.11 24.75
C LEU A 143 7.14 -21.54 23.39
N PHE A 144 7.75 -22.52 22.70
CA PHE A 144 7.24 -22.99 21.41
C PHE A 144 5.85 -23.62 21.52
N ASP A 145 5.53 -24.31 22.62
CA ASP A 145 4.20 -24.88 22.84
C ASP A 145 3.15 -23.82 23.23
N LEU A 146 3.55 -22.76 23.92
CA LEU A 146 2.64 -21.73 24.41
C LEU A 146 2.39 -20.58 23.44
N ILE A 147 3.34 -20.25 22.55
CA ILE A 147 3.20 -19.13 21.60
C ILE A 147 1.89 -19.23 20.80
N PRO A 148 1.53 -20.37 20.17
CA PRO A 148 0.29 -20.47 19.39
C PRO A 148 -0.99 -20.45 20.24
N LYS A 149 -0.87 -20.56 21.57
CA LYS A 149 -2.00 -20.58 22.52
C LYS A 149 -2.25 -19.22 23.17
N ILE A 150 -1.31 -18.28 23.02
CA ILE A 150 -1.37 -16.95 23.63
C ILE A 150 -1.28 -15.91 22.50
N SER A 151 -2.43 -15.34 22.13
CA SER A 151 -2.58 -14.39 21.02
C SER A 151 -1.58 -13.22 21.06
N ALA A 152 -1.31 -12.68 22.25
CA ALA A 152 -0.30 -11.63 22.42
C ALA A 152 1.12 -12.10 22.09
N ALA A 153 1.50 -13.32 22.51
CA ALA A 153 2.83 -13.88 22.25
C ALA A 153 2.98 -14.23 20.76
N GLU A 154 1.94 -14.76 20.14
CA GLU A 154 1.89 -15.00 18.69
C GLU A 154 2.05 -13.69 17.91
N ALA A 155 1.29 -12.65 18.26
CA ALA A 155 1.37 -11.34 17.60
C ALA A 155 2.77 -10.71 17.67
N TRP A 156 3.42 -10.77 18.84
CA TRP A 156 4.80 -10.29 18.99
C TRP A 156 5.81 -11.14 18.22
N SER A 157 5.58 -12.45 18.10
CA SER A 157 6.40 -13.35 17.28
C SER A 157 6.30 -12.99 15.79
N LEU A 158 5.09 -12.78 15.28
CA LEU A 158 4.86 -12.32 13.89
C LEU A 158 5.47 -10.93 13.66
N THR A 159 5.35 -10.03 14.64
CA THR A 159 5.97 -8.69 14.60
C THR A 159 7.50 -8.78 14.57
N ALA A 160 8.10 -9.72 15.31
CA ALA A 160 9.54 -9.95 15.27
C ALA A 160 9.99 -10.46 13.90
N VAL A 161 9.25 -11.39 13.28
CA VAL A 161 9.53 -11.84 11.91
C VAL A 161 9.43 -10.67 10.92
N ALA A 162 8.37 -9.86 10.99
CA ALA A 162 8.22 -8.69 10.13
C ALA A 162 9.37 -7.68 10.33
N ALA A 163 9.73 -7.37 11.59
CA ALA A 163 10.84 -6.46 11.90
C ALA A 163 12.19 -7.00 11.40
N LEU A 164 12.41 -8.32 11.46
CA LEU A 164 13.61 -8.97 10.91
C LEU A 164 13.66 -8.85 9.38
N LEU A 165 12.55 -9.10 8.69
CA LEU A 165 12.49 -8.96 7.24
C LEU A 165 12.71 -7.51 6.81
N VAL A 166 12.15 -6.54 7.54
CA VAL A 166 12.39 -5.10 7.32
C VAL A 166 13.86 -4.75 7.58
N LEU A 167 14.47 -5.28 8.64
CA LEU A 167 15.87 -5.10 8.95
C LEU A 167 16.75 -5.62 7.80
N VAL A 168 16.53 -6.85 7.35
CA VAL A 168 17.28 -7.45 6.24
C VAL A 168 17.09 -6.64 4.96
N ALA A 169 15.84 -6.27 4.64
CA ALA A 169 15.55 -5.40 3.49
C ALA A 169 16.30 -4.07 3.59
N ALA A 170 16.24 -3.38 4.74
CA ALA A 170 16.93 -2.12 4.97
C ALA A 170 18.48 -2.22 4.90
N ARG A 171 19.05 -3.42 5.00
CA ARG A 171 20.50 -3.64 4.81
C ARG A 171 20.88 -3.90 3.35
N LEU A 172 19.92 -4.33 2.52
CA LEU A 172 20.15 -4.74 1.12
C LEU A 172 19.63 -3.75 0.09
N VAL A 173 18.68 -2.89 0.46
CA VAL A 173 18.03 -1.93 -0.44
C VAL A 173 19.02 -0.85 -0.90
N LEU A 174 19.21 -0.76 -2.23
CA LEU A 174 19.99 0.29 -2.87
C LEU A 174 19.20 1.12 -3.89
N SER A 175 18.04 0.63 -4.35
CA SER A 175 17.20 1.31 -5.34
C SER A 175 15.87 1.77 -4.75
N TRP A 176 15.29 2.79 -5.37
CA TRP A 176 14.03 3.40 -4.94
C TRP A 176 12.87 2.40 -4.91
N GLY A 177 12.74 1.56 -5.95
CA GLY A 177 11.66 0.57 -6.02
C GLY A 177 11.68 -0.39 -4.82
N TRP A 178 12.86 -0.89 -4.45
CA TRP A 178 13.00 -1.76 -3.28
C TRP A 178 12.83 -1.01 -1.95
N ALA A 179 13.12 0.29 -1.89
CA ALA A 179 12.81 1.12 -0.71
C ALA A 179 11.30 1.26 -0.51
N VAL A 180 10.51 1.40 -1.60
CA VAL A 180 9.04 1.40 -1.55
C VAL A 180 8.52 0.04 -1.06
N VAL A 181 9.09 -1.07 -1.52
CA VAL A 181 8.74 -2.43 -1.04
C VAL A 181 9.05 -2.58 0.45
N ALA A 182 10.24 -2.17 0.89
CA ALA A 182 10.63 -2.23 2.30
C ALA A 182 9.73 -1.36 3.19
N PHE A 183 9.34 -0.17 2.72
CA PHE A 183 8.36 0.68 3.39
C PHE A 183 7.00 -0.01 3.51
N GLY A 184 6.49 -0.60 2.43
CA GLY A 184 5.25 -1.37 2.46
C GLY A 184 5.30 -2.53 3.46
N LEU A 185 6.39 -3.30 3.46
CA LEU A 185 6.64 -4.36 4.42
C LEU A 185 6.65 -3.86 5.87
N ALA A 186 7.26 -2.70 6.13
CA ALA A 186 7.31 -2.11 7.47
C ALA A 186 5.92 -1.70 8.00
N LEU A 187 4.97 -1.33 7.12
CA LEU A 187 3.59 -1.04 7.51
C LEU A 187 2.81 -2.28 7.94
N PHE A 188 3.23 -3.49 7.53
CA PHE A 188 2.61 -4.74 8.01
C PHE A 188 3.03 -5.11 9.43
N GLY A 189 4.25 -4.73 9.85
CA GLY A 189 4.77 -5.10 11.17
C GLY A 189 3.93 -4.67 12.39
N PRO A 190 3.29 -3.49 12.44
CA PRO A 190 2.35 -3.17 13.54
C PRO A 190 1.05 -3.98 13.54
N LEU A 191 0.66 -4.59 12.41
CA LEU A 191 -0.68 -5.15 12.25
C LEU A 191 -0.97 -6.32 13.20
N PRO A 192 -0.09 -7.33 13.39
CA PRO A 192 -0.39 -8.44 14.31
C PRO A 192 -0.76 -7.97 15.72
N VAL A 193 -0.03 -6.98 16.28
CA VAL A 193 -0.32 -6.44 17.62
C VAL A 193 -1.56 -5.55 17.63
N ALA A 194 -1.78 -4.75 16.58
CA ALA A 194 -2.96 -3.90 16.49
C ALA A 194 -4.26 -4.72 16.35
N LEU A 195 -4.20 -5.84 15.64
CA LEU A 195 -5.35 -6.71 15.38
C LEU A 195 -5.70 -7.63 16.55
N THR A 196 -4.70 -8.02 17.36
CA THR A 196 -4.90 -8.87 18.55
C THR A 196 -5.19 -8.06 19.83
N GLY A 197 -4.95 -6.75 19.82
CA GLY A 197 -4.88 -5.95 21.04
C GLY A 197 -6.20 -5.67 21.79
N HIS A 198 -7.38 -6.06 21.29
CA HIS A 198 -8.66 -5.55 21.81
C HIS A 198 -9.84 -6.51 21.87
N SER A 199 -9.59 -7.81 21.89
CA SER A 199 -10.62 -8.85 21.76
C SER A 199 -11.32 -9.29 23.07
N ALA A 200 -11.20 -8.58 24.21
CA ALA A 200 -11.61 -9.18 25.50
C ALA A 200 -12.57 -8.39 26.42
N ALA A 201 -12.98 -7.15 26.13
CA ALA A 201 -13.85 -6.42 27.06
C ALA A 201 -14.86 -5.50 26.35
N GLY A 202 -15.99 -6.08 25.92
CA GLY A 202 -17.17 -5.35 25.44
C GLY A 202 -17.45 -5.51 23.94
N GLY A 203 -18.66 -5.11 23.52
CA GLY A 203 -19.08 -5.09 22.12
C GLY A 203 -18.32 -4.09 21.24
N SER A 204 -18.60 -4.15 19.94
CA SER A 204 -18.00 -3.35 18.85
C SER A 204 -16.47 -3.49 18.72
N HIS A 205 -15.95 -4.70 18.97
CA HIS A 205 -14.53 -5.00 18.83
C HIS A 205 -14.01 -4.84 17.39
N ASP A 206 -14.87 -4.99 16.37
CA ASP A 206 -14.57 -4.73 14.96
C ASP A 206 -14.21 -3.25 14.72
N ILE A 207 -15.06 -2.31 15.15
CA ILE A 207 -14.84 -0.86 15.01
C ILE A 207 -13.64 -0.42 15.85
N ALA A 208 -13.48 -0.96 17.06
CA ALA A 208 -12.33 -0.67 17.91
C ALA A 208 -11.01 -1.09 17.24
N THR A 209 -10.97 -2.29 16.66
CA THR A 209 -9.81 -2.85 15.98
C THR A 209 -9.48 -2.07 14.71
N ASP A 210 -10.47 -1.80 13.85
CA ASP A 210 -10.30 -0.99 12.64
C ASP A 210 -9.75 0.41 12.96
N SER A 211 -10.34 1.06 13.97
CA SER A 211 -9.92 2.39 14.40
C SER A 211 -8.48 2.37 14.91
N LEU A 212 -8.08 1.34 15.66
CA LEU A 212 -6.71 1.21 16.15
C LEU A 212 -5.70 0.98 15.03
N VAL A 213 -6.01 0.12 14.05
CA VAL A 213 -5.14 -0.10 12.88
C VAL A 213 -4.87 1.23 12.18
N LEU A 214 -5.93 2.00 11.89
CA LEU A 214 -5.81 3.32 11.27
C LEU A 214 -5.02 4.30 12.17
N HIS A 215 -5.24 4.26 13.49
CA HIS A 215 -4.55 5.12 14.44
C HIS A 215 -3.05 4.85 14.49
N VAL A 216 -2.63 3.58 14.61
CA VAL A 216 -1.21 3.18 14.70
C VAL A 216 -0.47 3.48 13.39
N LEU A 217 -1.08 3.18 12.24
CA LEU A 217 -0.50 3.51 10.95
C LEU A 217 -0.36 5.03 10.78
N GLY A 218 -1.41 5.80 11.11
CA GLY A 218 -1.36 7.27 11.07
C GLY A 218 -0.29 7.86 11.98
N ALA A 219 -0.17 7.34 13.21
CA ALA A 219 0.82 7.78 14.19
C ALA A 219 2.23 7.46 13.70
N SER A 220 2.42 6.28 13.12
CA SER A 220 3.71 5.84 12.56
C SER A 220 4.20 6.76 11.44
N LEU A 221 3.30 7.12 10.51
CA LEU A 221 3.63 8.03 9.42
C LEU A 221 3.91 9.46 9.90
N TRP A 222 3.19 9.93 10.92
CA TRP A 222 3.36 11.29 11.45
C TRP A 222 4.61 11.45 12.31
N VAL A 223 4.71 10.66 13.37
CA VAL A 223 5.80 10.75 14.36
C VAL A 223 7.12 10.33 13.71
N GLY A 224 7.11 9.21 12.99
CA GLY A 224 8.28 8.71 12.26
C GLY A 224 8.73 9.66 11.16
N GLY A 225 7.78 10.19 10.38
CA GLY A 225 8.07 11.15 9.31
C GLY A 225 8.69 12.45 9.85
N LEU A 226 8.19 12.98 10.98
CA LEU A 226 8.75 14.18 11.60
C LEU A 226 10.17 13.90 12.09
N ALA A 227 10.39 12.79 12.80
CA ALA A 227 11.71 12.39 13.27
C ALA A 227 12.70 12.26 12.11
N ALA A 228 12.30 11.62 11.01
CA ALA A 228 13.14 11.46 9.84
C ALA A 228 13.50 12.81 9.18
N VAL A 229 12.53 13.73 9.05
CA VAL A 229 12.76 15.08 8.50
C VAL A 229 13.65 15.92 9.42
N VAL A 230 13.49 15.84 10.75
CA VAL A 230 14.36 16.55 11.72
C VAL A 230 15.78 16.00 11.69
N VAL A 231 15.95 14.68 11.59
CA VAL A 231 17.26 14.04 11.43
C VAL A 231 17.92 14.49 10.12
N LEU A 232 17.18 14.51 9.01
CA LEU A 232 17.67 15.07 7.73
C LEU A 232 18.11 16.54 7.90
N ALA A 233 17.29 17.35 8.57
CA ALA A 233 17.56 18.77 8.82
C ALA A 233 18.81 19.02 9.68
N SER A 234 19.16 18.07 10.55
CA SER A 234 20.36 18.11 11.40
C SER A 234 21.65 17.63 10.71
N SER A 235 21.57 17.14 9.47
CA SER A 235 22.73 16.59 8.76
C SER A 235 23.77 17.66 8.36
N ARG A 236 25.04 17.26 8.21
CA ARG A 236 26.18 18.17 8.03
C ARG A 236 26.43 18.65 6.59
N SER A 237 26.02 17.90 5.57
CA SER A 237 26.26 18.28 4.16
C SER A 237 25.28 19.38 3.78
N ASN A 238 25.75 20.62 3.58
CA ASN A 238 24.84 21.76 3.43
C ASN A 238 24.10 21.76 2.09
N ARG A 239 24.76 21.36 1.00
CA ARG A 239 24.21 21.43 -0.37
C ARG A 239 23.13 20.37 -0.62
N ASP A 240 23.43 19.11 -0.31
CA ASP A 240 22.50 17.99 -0.53
C ASP A 240 21.30 18.06 0.42
N ARG A 241 21.54 18.54 1.65
CA ARG A 241 20.49 18.73 2.66
C ARG A 241 19.46 19.77 2.25
N ALA A 242 19.90 20.93 1.73
CA ALA A 242 18.97 21.97 1.32
C ALA A 242 18.06 21.48 0.17
N ALA A 243 18.64 20.79 -0.82
CA ALA A 243 17.88 20.20 -1.92
C ALA A 243 16.87 19.13 -1.45
N ALA A 244 17.28 18.26 -0.53
CA ALA A 244 16.40 17.25 0.05
C ALA A 244 15.25 17.87 0.87
N LEU A 245 15.54 18.88 1.70
CA LEU A 245 14.55 19.57 2.53
C LEU A 245 13.53 20.36 1.72
N ALA A 246 13.95 20.98 0.61
CA ALA A 246 13.06 21.69 -0.29
C ALA A 246 11.91 20.80 -0.83
N THR A 247 12.12 19.48 -0.85
CA THR A 247 11.14 18.49 -1.29
C THR A 247 10.46 17.78 -0.11
N ALA A 248 11.24 17.37 0.88
CA ALA A 248 10.75 16.59 2.02
C ALA A 248 9.79 17.38 2.91
N VAL A 249 10.11 18.64 3.23
CA VAL A 249 9.34 19.44 4.19
C VAL A 249 7.90 19.73 3.68
N PRO A 250 7.68 20.18 2.43
CA PRO A 250 6.31 20.39 1.93
C PRO A 250 5.48 19.11 1.82
N ARG A 251 6.11 18.00 1.38
CA ARG A 251 5.46 16.68 1.28
C ARG A 251 5.04 16.18 2.65
N PHE A 252 5.96 16.22 3.62
CA PHE A 252 5.69 15.81 4.99
C PHE A 252 4.64 16.71 5.65
N SER A 253 4.67 18.03 5.45
CA SER A 253 3.66 18.94 6.04
C SER A 253 2.24 18.63 5.57
N THR A 254 2.07 18.17 4.33
CA THR A 254 0.75 17.72 3.82
C THR A 254 0.34 16.40 4.46
N LEU A 255 1.26 15.43 4.54
CA LEU A 255 1.01 14.14 5.17
C LEU A 255 0.68 14.30 6.66
N ALA A 256 1.44 15.11 7.40
CA ALA A 256 1.25 15.36 8.82
C ALA A 256 -0.15 15.91 9.13
N LEU A 257 -0.69 16.79 8.27
CA LEU A 257 -2.06 17.29 8.43
C LEU A 257 -3.10 16.16 8.29
N VAL A 258 -2.91 15.28 7.29
CA VAL A 258 -3.80 14.12 7.08
C VAL A 258 -3.72 13.16 8.25
N CYS A 259 -2.51 12.84 8.72
CA CYS A 259 -2.32 11.98 9.88
C CYS A 259 -2.92 12.58 11.15
N TRP A 260 -2.74 13.88 11.39
CA TRP A 260 -3.35 14.56 12.55
C TRP A 260 -4.89 14.46 12.52
N ALA A 261 -5.50 14.71 11.37
CA ALA A 261 -6.95 14.57 11.21
C ALA A 261 -7.41 13.11 11.40
N LEU A 262 -6.68 12.15 10.84
CA LEU A 262 -6.95 10.72 11.03
C LEU A 262 -6.88 10.32 12.51
N LEU A 263 -5.86 10.80 13.24
CA LEU A 263 -5.68 10.51 14.66
C LEU A 263 -6.78 11.16 15.51
N ALA A 264 -7.26 12.34 15.14
CA ALA A 264 -8.39 12.98 15.80
C ALA A 264 -9.67 12.16 15.63
N VAL A 265 -10.00 11.75 14.40
CA VAL A 265 -11.20 10.94 14.13
C VAL A 265 -11.12 9.58 14.82
N THR A 266 -10.02 8.84 14.64
CA THR A 266 -9.83 7.52 15.27
C THR A 266 -9.75 7.61 16.80
N GLY A 267 -9.22 8.71 17.34
CA GLY A 267 -9.20 8.99 18.78
C GLY A 267 -10.61 9.18 19.35
N VAL A 268 -11.45 9.97 18.67
CA VAL A 268 -12.87 10.15 19.04
C VAL A 268 -13.63 8.82 18.98
N VAL A 269 -13.47 8.07 17.89
CA VAL A 269 -14.12 6.75 17.75
C VAL A 269 -13.71 5.81 18.88
N ASN A 270 -12.41 5.70 19.17
CA ASN A 270 -11.93 4.85 20.27
C ASN A 270 -12.45 5.31 21.64
N ALA A 271 -12.52 6.63 21.89
CA ALA A 271 -13.06 7.15 23.15
C ALA A 271 -14.55 6.81 23.31
N LEU A 272 -15.35 6.96 22.25
CA LEU A 272 -16.79 6.67 22.28
C LEU A 272 -17.09 5.18 22.45
N VAL A 273 -16.25 4.30 21.92
CA VAL A 273 -16.43 2.83 22.08
C VAL A 273 -16.06 2.36 23.49
N ARG A 274 -15.14 3.04 24.18
CA ARG A 274 -14.53 2.54 25.43
C ARG A 274 -14.98 3.23 26.71
N VAL A 275 -15.46 4.47 26.60
CA VAL A 275 -15.77 5.29 27.78
C VAL A 275 -17.12 5.97 27.59
N PRO A 276 -18.11 5.73 28.46
CA PRO A 276 -19.35 6.50 28.41
C PRO A 276 -19.05 7.97 28.76
N LEU A 277 -19.80 8.90 28.17
CA LEU A 277 -19.51 10.34 28.25
C LEU A 277 -19.37 10.87 29.69
N TRP A 278 -20.12 10.30 30.65
CA TRP A 278 -20.04 10.69 32.05
C TRP A 278 -18.75 10.24 32.74
N ALA A 279 -18.17 9.11 32.31
CA ALA A 279 -16.96 8.52 32.91
C ALA A 279 -15.67 9.21 32.46
N VAL A 280 -15.74 10.04 31.40
CA VAL A 280 -14.58 10.75 30.83
C VAL A 280 -13.90 11.66 31.86
N PHE A 281 -14.67 12.28 32.77
CA PHE A 281 -14.14 13.23 33.75
C PHE A 281 -14.09 12.69 35.18
N THR A 282 -14.60 11.48 35.42
CA THR A 282 -14.73 10.91 36.78
C THR A 282 -13.81 9.71 37.01
N THR A 283 -13.26 9.11 35.94
CA THR A 283 -12.44 7.89 36.01
C THR A 283 -11.00 8.15 35.63
N GLU A 284 -10.07 7.37 36.17
CA GLU A 284 -8.64 7.46 35.81
C GLU A 284 -8.43 7.20 34.31
N TYR A 285 -9.14 6.22 33.75
CA TYR A 285 -9.13 5.95 32.32
C TYR A 285 -9.58 7.18 31.51
N GLY A 286 -10.67 7.83 31.93
CA GLY A 286 -11.15 9.08 31.35
C GLY A 286 -10.12 10.21 31.39
N ALA A 287 -9.42 10.37 32.51
CA ALA A 287 -8.36 11.36 32.66
C ALA A 287 -7.20 11.13 31.66
N LEU A 288 -6.80 9.87 31.43
CA LEU A 288 -5.79 9.53 30.42
C LEU A 288 -6.28 9.84 28.99
N VAL A 289 -7.56 9.63 28.69
CA VAL A 289 -8.19 10.02 27.40
C VAL A 289 -8.18 11.54 27.23
N VAL A 290 -8.50 12.31 28.28
CA VAL A 290 -8.44 13.78 28.27
C VAL A 290 -7.01 14.26 28.05
N ALA A 291 -6.02 13.68 28.75
CA ALA A 291 -4.60 14.01 28.58
C ALA A 291 -4.14 13.76 27.14
N LYS A 292 -4.52 12.63 26.53
CA LYS A 292 -4.20 12.31 25.12
C LYS A 292 -4.87 13.29 24.15
N THR A 293 -6.10 13.69 24.42
CA THR A 293 -6.83 14.70 23.63
C THR A 293 -6.13 16.07 23.69
N LEU A 294 -5.74 16.52 24.88
CA LEU A 294 -5.01 17.78 25.08
C LEU A 294 -3.65 17.77 24.37
N ALA A 295 -2.92 16.65 24.43
CA ALA A 295 -1.66 16.47 23.71
C ALA A 295 -1.87 16.58 22.19
N LEU A 296 -2.90 15.94 21.63
CA LEU A 296 -3.22 16.00 20.21
C LEU A 296 -3.60 17.42 19.74
N VAL A 297 -4.39 18.15 20.52
CA VAL A 297 -4.74 19.55 20.23
C VAL A 297 -3.50 20.44 20.26
N THR A 298 -2.65 20.27 21.27
CA THR A 298 -1.39 21.01 21.40
C THR A 298 -0.47 20.77 20.21
N LEU A 299 -0.28 19.50 19.81
CA LEU A 299 0.47 19.13 18.62
C LEU A 299 -0.14 19.70 17.33
N GLY A 300 -1.47 19.77 17.22
CA GLY A 300 -2.16 20.40 16.10
C GLY A 300 -1.87 21.90 16.00
N VAL A 301 -1.85 22.60 17.12
CA VAL A 301 -1.49 24.04 17.20
C VAL A 301 -0.02 24.25 16.81
N LEU A 302 0.90 23.45 17.37
CA LEU A 302 2.32 23.50 17.01
C LEU A 302 2.55 23.21 15.53
N GLY A 303 1.86 22.20 14.97
CA GLY A 303 1.90 21.86 13.55
C GLY A 303 1.39 22.99 12.66
N ALA A 304 0.32 23.69 13.07
CA ALA A 304 -0.18 24.87 12.36
C ALA A 304 0.82 26.04 12.38
N LEU A 305 1.50 26.25 13.52
CA LEU A 305 2.58 27.24 13.64
C LEU A 305 3.77 26.88 12.75
N HIS A 306 4.17 25.61 12.74
CA HIS A 306 5.22 25.08 11.85
C HIS A 306 4.90 25.35 10.39
N ARG A 307 3.68 25.01 9.97
CA ARG A 307 3.22 25.20 8.58
C ARG A 307 3.28 26.65 8.13
N ARG A 308 2.95 27.60 9.01
CA ARG A 308 2.94 29.03 8.70
C ARG A 308 4.32 29.69 8.76
N ARG A 309 5.17 29.30 9.71
CA ARG A 309 6.41 30.04 10.04
C ARG A 309 7.69 29.33 9.63
N THR A 310 7.75 28.01 9.72
CA THR A 310 9.03 27.28 9.56
C THR A 310 9.17 26.56 8.22
N VAL A 311 8.06 26.14 7.59
CA VAL A 311 8.12 25.29 6.38
C VAL A 311 8.84 25.99 5.24
N ALA A 312 8.50 27.25 4.94
CA ALA A 312 9.16 28.02 3.89
C ALA A 312 10.66 28.24 4.21
N ALA A 313 10.96 28.65 5.44
CA ALA A 313 12.33 28.88 5.88
C ALA A 313 13.19 27.60 5.83
N ALA A 314 12.64 26.46 6.22
CA ALA A 314 13.34 25.18 6.18
C ALA A 314 13.55 24.68 4.75
N ALA A 315 12.59 24.92 3.84
CA ALA A 315 12.74 24.63 2.41
C ALA A 315 13.85 25.47 1.76
N GLU A 316 14.13 26.66 2.28
CA GLU A 316 15.28 27.51 1.91
C GLU A 316 16.59 27.12 2.62
N GLY A 317 16.59 26.06 3.45
CA GLY A 317 17.77 25.56 4.16
C GLY A 317 18.00 26.13 5.57
N ARG A 318 17.11 27.01 6.07
CA ARG A 318 17.17 27.55 7.44
C ARG A 318 16.50 26.60 8.43
N THR A 319 17.29 25.70 9.02
CA THR A 319 16.75 24.55 9.78
C THR A 319 16.63 24.75 11.30
N ARG A 320 17.19 25.82 11.88
CA ARG A 320 17.25 25.97 13.34
C ARG A 320 15.87 25.89 14.01
N SER A 321 14.89 26.63 13.49
CA SER A 321 13.53 26.63 14.03
C SER A 321 12.81 25.29 13.80
N LEU A 322 13.08 24.64 12.66
CA LEU A 322 12.54 23.31 12.38
C LEU A 322 13.04 22.28 13.39
N ILE A 323 14.34 22.28 13.68
CA ILE A 323 14.97 21.34 14.62
C ILE A 323 14.49 21.62 16.05
N ALA A 324 14.44 22.89 16.47
CA ALA A 324 14.05 23.25 17.83
C ALA A 324 12.59 22.91 18.13
N LEU A 325 11.65 23.39 17.30
CA LEU A 325 10.22 23.15 17.51
C LEU A 325 9.82 21.71 17.17
N GLY A 326 10.36 21.14 16.09
CA GLY A 326 10.14 19.75 15.74
C GLY A 326 10.71 18.79 16.79
N GLY A 327 11.78 19.19 17.48
CA GLY A 327 12.30 18.42 18.59
C GLY A 327 11.38 18.39 19.81
N VAL A 328 10.74 19.51 20.13
CA VAL A 328 9.71 19.57 21.18
C VAL A 328 8.49 18.71 20.82
N GLU A 329 8.03 18.79 19.57
CA GLU A 329 6.94 17.94 19.07
C GLU A 329 7.28 16.46 19.17
N ILE A 330 8.49 16.05 18.75
CA ILE A 330 8.95 14.66 18.87
C ILE A 330 8.94 14.21 20.32
N LEU A 331 9.50 14.99 21.26
CA LEU A 331 9.50 14.62 22.68
C LEU A 331 8.06 14.44 23.22
N LEU A 332 7.15 15.36 22.88
CA LEU A 332 5.74 15.26 23.27
C LEU A 332 5.05 14.03 22.66
N MET A 333 5.31 13.74 21.37
CA MET A 333 4.77 12.56 20.69
C MET A 333 5.29 11.26 21.30
N LEU A 334 6.60 11.15 21.56
CA LEU A 334 7.20 9.97 22.17
C LEU A 334 6.71 9.76 23.61
N ALA A 335 6.56 10.84 24.39
CA ALA A 335 5.89 10.77 25.70
C ALA A 335 4.42 10.29 25.58
N THR A 336 3.71 10.74 24.54
CA THR A 336 2.33 10.31 24.25
C THR A 336 2.25 8.83 23.86
N ILE A 337 3.27 8.27 23.19
CA ILE A 337 3.38 6.83 22.95
C ILE A 337 3.51 6.09 24.29
N GLY A 338 4.37 6.55 25.20
CA GLY A 338 4.49 5.97 26.54
C GLY A 338 3.16 6.01 27.32
N LEU A 339 2.43 7.13 27.23
CA LEU A 339 1.09 7.28 27.79
C LEU A 339 0.08 6.31 27.16
N ALA A 340 0.13 6.12 25.83
CA ALA A 340 -0.75 5.20 25.11
C ALA A 340 -0.49 3.73 25.49
N VAL A 341 0.77 3.35 25.71
CA VAL A 341 1.14 2.02 26.21
C VAL A 341 0.59 1.79 27.62
N ALA A 342 0.69 2.79 28.51
CA ALA A 342 0.11 2.71 29.85
C ALA A 342 -1.43 2.59 29.80
N LEU A 343 -2.10 3.42 28.97
CA LEU A 343 -3.55 3.35 28.75
C LEU A 343 -4.00 1.98 28.21
N GLY A 344 -3.18 1.34 27.37
CA GLY A 344 -3.46 0.00 26.86
C GLY A 344 -3.44 -1.11 27.91
N ARG A 345 -2.89 -0.85 29.11
CA ARG A 345 -2.89 -1.78 30.25
C ARG A 345 -3.90 -1.43 31.33
N SER A 346 -4.49 -0.23 31.28
CA SER A 346 -5.59 0.14 32.20
C SER A 346 -6.90 -0.49 31.73
N ALA A 347 -7.64 -1.08 32.66
CA ALA A 347 -8.99 -1.57 32.39
C ALA A 347 -9.92 -0.38 32.06
N PRO A 348 -10.80 -0.50 31.06
CA PRO A 348 -11.89 0.47 30.87
C PRO A 348 -12.76 0.52 32.13
N PRO A 349 -13.44 1.65 32.40
CA PRO A 349 -14.31 1.76 33.56
C PRO A 349 -15.47 0.75 33.46
N ASP A 350 -15.79 0.09 34.58
CA ASP A 350 -16.96 -0.79 34.64
C ASP A 350 -18.23 0.04 34.44
N THR A 351 -18.99 -0.31 33.41
CA THR A 351 -20.22 0.38 33.04
C THR A 351 -21.46 -0.28 33.64
N GLY A 352 -21.31 -1.41 34.34
CA GLY A 352 -22.43 -2.21 34.85
C GLY A 352 -23.27 -2.84 33.73
N ALA A 353 -22.75 -2.89 32.51
CA ALA A 353 -23.41 -3.51 31.37
C ALA A 353 -23.55 -5.03 31.59
N PRO A 354 -24.65 -5.64 31.12
CA PRO A 354 -24.78 -7.09 31.17
C PRO A 354 -23.66 -7.77 30.35
N PRO A 355 -23.36 -9.05 30.61
CA PRO A 355 -22.46 -9.82 29.77
C PRO A 355 -22.91 -9.77 28.30
N PRO A 356 -21.97 -9.72 27.35
CA PRO A 356 -22.30 -9.63 25.93
C PRO A 356 -23.12 -10.86 25.49
N SER A 357 -24.01 -10.65 24.52
CA SER A 357 -24.71 -11.76 23.86
C SER A 357 -23.71 -12.68 23.14
N ILE A 358 -24.14 -13.87 22.72
CA ILE A 358 -23.29 -14.78 21.92
C ILE A 358 -22.84 -14.08 20.62
N LEU A 359 -23.74 -13.36 19.95
CA LEU A 359 -23.42 -12.62 18.72
C LEU A 359 -22.45 -11.49 19.02
N GLU A 360 -22.69 -10.71 20.07
CA GLU A 360 -21.82 -9.62 20.45
C GLU A 360 -20.41 -10.11 20.83
N ALA A 361 -20.30 -11.26 21.50
CA ALA A 361 -19.02 -11.88 21.82
C ALA A 361 -18.27 -12.37 20.57
N VAL A 362 -18.97 -12.95 19.58
CA VAL A 362 -18.35 -13.58 18.41
C VAL A 362 -18.11 -12.60 17.25
N ILE A 363 -19.10 -11.78 16.89
CA ILE A 363 -19.03 -10.86 15.73
C ILE A 363 -19.00 -9.37 16.13
N GLY A 364 -19.19 -9.06 17.41
CA GLY A 364 -19.01 -7.70 17.95
C GLY A 364 -20.29 -6.89 18.06
N TYR A 365 -21.43 -7.39 17.63
CA TYR A 365 -22.71 -6.69 17.72
C TYR A 365 -23.88 -7.65 17.54
N ASP A 366 -25.06 -7.22 17.97
CA ASP A 366 -26.31 -7.93 17.74
C ASP A 366 -26.95 -7.61 16.38
N LEU A 367 -27.77 -8.55 15.91
CA LEU A 367 -28.61 -8.42 14.73
C LEU A 367 -30.08 -8.28 15.16
N ASP A 368 -30.75 -7.25 14.67
CA ASP A 368 -32.10 -6.87 15.12
C ASP A 368 -33.22 -7.80 14.60
N GLY A 369 -32.90 -8.95 13.99
CA GLY A 369 -33.83 -9.88 13.31
C GLY A 369 -33.37 -10.36 11.92
N PRO A 370 -34.23 -11.04 11.12
CA PRO A 370 -33.86 -11.66 9.86
C PRO A 370 -33.48 -10.67 8.76
N PRO A 371 -32.64 -11.07 7.78
CA PRO A 371 -32.32 -10.22 6.64
C PRO A 371 -33.57 -9.98 5.79
N THR A 372 -33.95 -8.72 5.64
CA THR A 372 -34.96 -8.27 4.67
C THR A 372 -34.30 -7.32 3.69
N LEU A 373 -34.90 -7.09 2.50
CA LEU A 373 -34.33 -6.15 1.53
C LEU A 373 -34.10 -4.76 2.15
N LEU A 374 -35.04 -4.27 2.98
CA LEU A 374 -34.90 -2.99 3.67
C LEU A 374 -33.73 -2.99 4.66
N ARG A 375 -33.55 -4.07 5.44
CA ARG A 375 -32.42 -4.17 6.37
C ARG A 375 -31.09 -4.28 5.62
N LEU A 376 -31.01 -5.12 4.59
CA LEU A 376 -29.81 -5.25 3.75
C LEU A 376 -29.39 -3.92 3.12
N LEU A 377 -30.35 -3.04 2.80
CA LEU A 377 -30.07 -1.72 2.22
C LEU A 377 -29.86 -0.60 3.25
N PHE A 378 -30.55 -0.63 4.40
CA PHE A 378 -30.65 0.52 5.32
C PHE A 378 -30.27 0.23 6.77
N ASP A 379 -29.94 -1.00 7.13
CA ASP A 379 -29.39 -1.32 8.45
C ASP A 379 -27.86 -1.18 8.45
N TRP A 380 -27.39 0.06 8.58
CA TRP A 380 -25.98 0.40 8.35
C TRP A 380 -25.11 0.21 9.58
N ARG A 381 -23.96 -0.42 9.35
CA ARG A 381 -22.81 -0.44 10.27
C ARG A 381 -21.58 -0.02 9.47
N PHE A 382 -21.17 1.24 9.62
CA PHE A 382 -20.12 1.80 8.78
C PHE A 382 -18.77 1.10 8.98
N SER A 383 -18.22 0.50 7.93
CA SER A 383 -16.86 -0.04 7.94
C SER A 383 -15.84 1.11 7.91
N LEU A 384 -15.08 1.27 8.99
CA LEU A 384 -14.09 2.34 9.10
C LEU A 384 -13.00 2.22 8.02
N ILE A 385 -12.57 1.02 7.69
CA ILE A 385 -11.54 0.79 6.67
C ILE A 385 -12.13 0.94 5.27
N TYR A 386 -13.08 0.08 4.89
CA TYR A 386 -13.56 0.01 3.50
C TYR A 386 -14.57 1.10 3.15
N GLY A 387 -15.43 1.50 4.09
CA GLY A 387 -16.35 2.62 3.91
C GLY A 387 -15.60 3.92 3.73
N SER A 388 -14.60 4.21 4.58
CA SER A 388 -13.75 5.39 4.41
C SER A 388 -12.94 5.32 3.13
N PHE A 389 -12.39 4.15 2.78
CA PHE A 389 -11.66 3.95 1.52
C PHE A 389 -12.53 4.28 0.29
N ALA A 390 -13.77 3.77 0.25
CA ALA A 390 -14.71 4.06 -0.83
C ALA A 390 -15.04 5.56 -0.95
N ILE A 391 -15.26 6.24 0.17
CA ILE A 391 -15.50 7.69 0.20
C ILE A 391 -14.27 8.46 -0.29
N LEU A 392 -13.07 8.10 0.18
CA LEU A 392 -11.82 8.74 -0.24
C LEU A 392 -11.56 8.54 -1.74
N LEU A 393 -11.83 7.35 -2.29
CA LEU A 393 -11.77 7.09 -3.72
C LEU A 393 -12.74 7.98 -4.51
N ALA A 394 -13.99 8.10 -4.07
CA ALA A 394 -14.99 8.96 -4.70
C ALA A 394 -14.58 10.44 -4.67
N VAL A 395 -14.20 10.94 -3.49
CA VAL A 395 -13.77 12.35 -3.30
C VAL A 395 -12.51 12.65 -4.11
N GLY A 396 -11.52 11.75 -4.09
CA GLY A 396 -10.28 11.89 -4.85
C GLY A 396 -10.52 11.97 -6.36
N TYR A 397 -11.39 11.11 -6.89
CA TYR A 397 -11.78 11.13 -8.30
C TYR A 397 -12.50 12.42 -8.68
N LEU A 398 -13.46 12.87 -7.85
CA LEU A 398 -14.16 14.13 -8.07
C LEU A 398 -13.23 15.34 -7.98
N ALA A 399 -12.24 15.33 -7.08
CA ALA A 399 -11.22 16.37 -7.01
C ALA A 399 -10.34 16.38 -8.27
N GLY A 400 -9.93 15.21 -8.77
CA GLY A 400 -9.22 15.07 -10.05
C GLY A 400 -10.04 15.60 -11.23
N LEU A 401 -11.34 15.27 -11.29
CA LEU A 401 -12.27 15.75 -12.31
C LEU A 401 -12.48 17.27 -12.24
N ARG A 402 -12.65 17.83 -11.05
CA ARG A 402 -12.75 19.29 -10.86
C ARG A 402 -11.48 19.99 -11.35
N ARG A 403 -10.31 19.43 -11.07
CA ARG A 403 -9.02 19.97 -11.55
C ARG A 403 -8.90 19.90 -13.07
N LEU A 404 -9.34 18.80 -13.67
CA LEU A 404 -9.34 18.62 -15.13
C LEU A 404 -10.30 19.61 -15.83
N ARG A 405 -11.54 19.73 -15.32
CA ARG A 405 -12.52 20.68 -15.86
C ARG A 405 -12.08 22.15 -15.73
N ARG A 406 -11.43 22.52 -14.63
CA ARG A 406 -10.86 23.88 -14.46
C ARG A 406 -9.78 24.20 -15.48
N ARG A 407 -9.15 23.20 -16.10
CA ARG A 407 -8.18 23.37 -17.20
C ARG A 407 -8.83 23.42 -18.59
N GLY A 408 -10.15 23.23 -18.68
CA GLY A 408 -10.88 23.18 -19.96
C GLY A 408 -10.95 21.79 -20.59
N ASP A 409 -10.40 20.75 -19.93
CA ASP A 409 -10.38 19.40 -20.47
C ASP A 409 -11.72 18.68 -20.27
N ALA A 410 -12.22 18.06 -21.35
CA ALA A 410 -13.42 17.23 -21.31
C ALA A 410 -13.13 15.83 -20.71
N TRP A 411 -14.08 15.31 -19.93
CA TRP A 411 -14.02 13.95 -19.37
C TRP A 411 -15.35 13.21 -19.58
N PRO A 412 -15.35 11.97 -20.07
CA PRO A 412 -16.59 11.22 -20.32
C PRO A 412 -17.41 10.99 -19.04
N VAL A 413 -18.69 11.39 -19.06
CA VAL A 413 -19.60 11.26 -17.91
C VAL A 413 -19.78 9.80 -17.49
N GLY A 414 -19.87 8.87 -18.46
CA GLY A 414 -20.02 7.44 -18.17
C GLY A 414 -18.89 6.87 -17.30
N ARG A 415 -17.66 7.37 -17.42
CA ARG A 415 -16.54 6.96 -16.53
C ARG A 415 -16.74 7.44 -15.11
N THR A 416 -17.28 8.65 -14.95
CA THR A 416 -17.57 9.21 -13.62
C THR A 416 -18.70 8.43 -12.95
N ILE A 417 -19.76 8.10 -13.68
CA ILE A 417 -20.87 7.27 -13.17
C ILE A 417 -20.34 5.90 -12.76
N ALA A 418 -19.59 5.21 -13.64
CA ALA A 418 -19.04 3.90 -13.34
C ALA A 418 -18.16 3.91 -12.07
N TRP A 419 -17.25 4.90 -11.96
CA TRP A 419 -16.40 5.04 -10.78
C TRP A 419 -17.20 5.23 -9.48
N LEU A 420 -18.17 6.15 -9.49
CA LEU A 420 -18.97 6.44 -8.30
C LEU A 420 -19.88 5.26 -7.94
N CYS A 421 -20.44 4.56 -8.92
CA CYS A 421 -21.16 3.31 -8.70
C CYS A 421 -20.24 2.22 -8.12
N GLY A 422 -19.00 2.09 -8.60
CA GLY A 422 -18.02 1.16 -8.03
C GLY A 422 -17.71 1.48 -6.56
N CYS A 423 -17.50 2.75 -6.23
CA CYS A 423 -17.33 3.19 -4.84
C CYS A 423 -18.59 2.92 -4.00
N LEU A 424 -19.78 3.16 -4.55
CA LEU A 424 -21.04 2.86 -3.89
C LEU A 424 -21.20 1.36 -3.62
N VAL A 425 -20.82 0.48 -4.56
CA VAL A 425 -20.88 -0.97 -4.36
C VAL A 425 -19.94 -1.41 -3.24
N VAL A 426 -18.70 -0.89 -3.17
CA VAL A 426 -17.78 -1.16 -2.05
C VAL A 426 -18.38 -0.69 -0.73
N LEU A 427 -18.96 0.51 -0.71
CA LEU A 427 -19.59 1.07 0.49
C LEU A 427 -20.79 0.23 0.94
N MET A 428 -21.70 -0.12 0.02
CA MET A 428 -22.86 -0.97 0.32
C MET A 428 -22.44 -2.36 0.81
N ALA A 429 -21.55 -3.03 0.08
CA ALA A 429 -21.08 -4.38 0.42
C ALA A 429 -20.44 -4.47 1.81
N THR A 430 -19.81 -3.38 2.29
CA THR A 430 -19.07 -3.39 3.55
C THR A 430 -19.73 -2.64 4.70
N SER A 431 -20.70 -1.77 4.42
CA SER A 431 -21.27 -0.86 5.43
C SER A 431 -22.80 -0.89 5.54
N SER A 432 -23.53 -1.38 4.52
CA SER A 432 -24.99 -1.56 4.65
C SER A 432 -25.30 -2.85 5.39
N GLY A 433 -26.58 -3.24 5.46
CA GLY A 433 -26.97 -4.52 6.04
C GLY A 433 -26.32 -5.73 5.37
N ILE A 434 -25.81 -5.61 4.14
CA ILE A 434 -24.99 -6.67 3.53
C ILE A 434 -23.72 -6.90 4.35
N GLY A 435 -22.95 -5.84 4.63
CA GLY A 435 -21.75 -5.92 5.45
C GLY A 435 -22.05 -6.30 6.91
N ARG A 436 -23.20 -5.84 7.45
CA ARG A 436 -23.64 -6.15 8.81
C ARG A 436 -24.06 -7.62 8.99
N TYR A 437 -24.69 -8.24 7.99
CA TYR A 437 -25.15 -9.63 8.10
C TYR A 437 -24.13 -10.65 7.58
N ALA A 438 -23.17 -10.23 6.74
CA ALA A 438 -22.20 -11.14 6.12
C ALA A 438 -21.38 -11.99 7.09
N PRO A 439 -20.89 -11.50 8.25
CA PRO A 439 -20.16 -12.36 9.20
C PRO A 439 -21.03 -13.47 9.79
N ALA A 440 -22.35 -13.31 9.79
CA ALA A 440 -23.28 -14.20 10.49
C ALA A 440 -24.01 -15.19 9.57
N MET A 441 -24.05 -14.93 8.26
CA MET A 441 -24.79 -15.74 7.29
C MET A 441 -23.95 -16.01 6.06
N PHE A 442 -23.78 -17.28 5.71
CA PHE A 442 -22.97 -17.71 4.57
C PHE A 442 -23.54 -17.19 3.24
N SER A 443 -24.86 -17.15 3.08
CA SER A 443 -25.48 -16.60 1.87
C SER A 443 -25.17 -15.11 1.65
N VAL A 444 -25.26 -14.30 2.71
CA VAL A 444 -24.97 -12.86 2.66
C VAL A 444 -23.47 -12.61 2.51
N HIS A 445 -22.65 -13.43 3.17
CA HIS A 445 -21.20 -13.47 2.96
C HIS A 445 -20.85 -13.67 1.49
N MET A 446 -21.45 -14.66 0.82
CA MET A 446 -21.22 -14.89 -0.60
C MET A 446 -21.67 -13.70 -1.45
N ALA A 447 -22.82 -13.10 -1.16
CA ALA A 447 -23.27 -11.89 -1.86
C ALA A 447 -22.27 -10.74 -1.73
N GLN A 448 -21.74 -10.48 -0.52
CA GLN A 448 -20.70 -9.47 -0.29
C GLN A 448 -19.45 -9.76 -1.14
N HIS A 449 -18.95 -10.99 -1.13
CA HIS A 449 -17.74 -11.32 -1.89
C HIS A 449 -17.94 -11.25 -3.39
N MET A 450 -19.13 -11.56 -3.91
CA MET A 450 -19.45 -11.38 -5.33
C MET A 450 -19.49 -9.90 -5.73
N MET A 451 -20.05 -9.04 -4.86
CA MET A 451 -20.02 -7.59 -5.08
C MET A 451 -18.58 -7.05 -5.10
N LEU A 452 -17.73 -7.50 -4.17
CA LEU A 452 -16.35 -7.03 -4.05
C LEU A 452 -15.40 -7.63 -5.09
N SER A 453 -15.60 -8.86 -5.55
CA SER A 453 -14.70 -9.51 -6.50
C SER A 453 -15.04 -9.24 -7.97
N MET A 454 -16.31 -8.96 -8.28
CA MET A 454 -16.77 -8.77 -9.66
C MET A 454 -17.31 -7.36 -9.88
N LEU A 455 -18.44 -7.04 -9.26
CA LEU A 455 -19.20 -5.83 -9.61
C LEU A 455 -18.42 -4.55 -9.34
N ALA A 456 -17.85 -4.39 -8.13
CA ALA A 456 -17.06 -3.22 -7.78
C ALA A 456 -15.82 -3.06 -8.68
N PRO A 457 -14.95 -4.08 -8.84
CA PRO A 457 -13.81 -4.01 -9.75
C PRO A 457 -14.14 -3.60 -11.19
N ILE A 458 -15.16 -4.19 -11.80
CA ILE A 458 -15.58 -3.87 -13.17
C ILE A 458 -15.91 -2.36 -13.27
N LEU A 459 -16.72 -1.86 -12.35
CA LEU A 459 -17.14 -0.47 -12.30
C LEU A 459 -15.97 0.50 -12.02
N LEU A 460 -15.07 0.13 -11.10
CA LEU A 460 -13.88 0.91 -10.75
C LEU A 460 -12.90 1.01 -11.94
N VAL A 461 -12.66 -0.10 -12.66
CA VAL A 461 -11.78 -0.10 -13.85
C VAL A 461 -12.37 0.74 -14.99
N LEU A 462 -13.69 0.64 -15.22
CA LEU A 462 -14.39 1.45 -16.22
C LEU A 462 -14.26 2.95 -15.95
N GLY A 463 -14.03 3.34 -14.69
CA GLY A 463 -13.77 4.71 -14.27
C GLY A 463 -12.48 5.33 -14.83
N ALA A 464 -11.54 4.53 -15.34
CA ALA A 464 -10.22 4.95 -15.79
C ALA A 464 -9.42 5.76 -14.73
N PRO A 465 -9.35 5.30 -13.47
CA PRO A 465 -8.75 6.06 -12.38
C PRO A 465 -7.28 6.42 -12.64
N VAL A 466 -6.50 5.52 -13.25
CA VAL A 466 -5.08 5.77 -13.53
C VAL A 466 -4.95 6.87 -14.59
N THR A 467 -5.75 6.80 -15.65
CA THR A 467 -5.78 7.83 -16.70
C THR A 467 -6.18 9.19 -16.14
N LEU A 468 -7.20 9.23 -15.28
CA LEU A 468 -7.62 10.49 -14.63
C LEU A 468 -6.49 11.04 -13.76
N ALA A 469 -5.87 10.20 -12.94
CA ALA A 469 -4.76 10.61 -12.07
C ALA A 469 -3.59 11.18 -12.88
N LEU A 470 -3.17 10.50 -13.97
CA LEU A 470 -2.07 10.93 -14.82
C LEU A 470 -2.34 12.24 -15.58
N ARG A 471 -3.62 12.57 -15.85
CA ARG A 471 -4.03 13.85 -16.47
C ARG A 471 -4.22 14.97 -15.45
N ALA A 472 -4.75 14.66 -14.26
CA ALA A 472 -5.03 15.63 -13.22
C ALA A 472 -3.76 16.06 -12.47
N LEU A 473 -2.85 15.13 -12.19
CA LEU A 473 -1.62 15.40 -11.44
C LEU A 473 -0.60 16.16 -12.33
N PRO A 474 0.04 17.22 -11.79
CA PRO A 474 1.08 17.93 -12.53
C PRO A 474 2.32 17.03 -12.71
N PRO A 475 3.02 17.09 -13.87
CA PRO A 475 4.38 16.55 -13.96
C PRO A 475 5.30 17.29 -13.00
N SER A 476 6.28 16.59 -12.42
CA SER A 476 7.32 17.22 -11.62
C SER A 476 8.21 18.17 -12.44
N GLY A 477 8.38 17.92 -13.75
CA GLY A 477 9.23 18.73 -14.64
C GLY A 477 10.69 18.23 -14.69
N LYS A 478 11.42 18.60 -15.75
CA LYS A 478 12.81 18.13 -15.97
C LYS A 478 13.71 18.59 -14.82
N GLY A 479 14.47 17.66 -14.22
CA GLY A 479 15.43 17.93 -13.16
C GLY A 479 14.82 18.15 -11.76
N ARG A 480 13.51 17.95 -11.58
CA ARG A 480 12.85 18.00 -10.27
C ARG A 480 12.54 16.57 -9.76
N PRO A 481 12.47 16.35 -8.44
CA PRO A 481 12.15 15.05 -7.85
C PRO A 481 10.83 14.46 -8.34
N ASP A 482 10.83 13.15 -8.60
CA ASP A 482 9.63 12.39 -8.97
C ASP A 482 8.50 12.62 -7.98
N GLY A 483 7.31 12.91 -8.52
CA GLY A 483 6.11 13.17 -7.75
C GLY A 483 5.08 12.04 -7.86
N PRO A 484 3.87 12.25 -7.33
CA PRO A 484 2.81 11.23 -7.34
C PRO A 484 2.46 10.70 -8.73
N ARG A 485 2.56 11.54 -9.77
CA ARG A 485 2.32 11.13 -11.16
C ARG A 485 3.35 10.11 -11.62
N GLU A 486 4.63 10.41 -11.38
CA GLU A 486 5.76 9.56 -11.74
C GLU A 486 5.76 8.25 -10.93
N TRP A 487 5.36 8.29 -9.66
CA TRP A 487 5.19 7.07 -8.84
C TRP A 487 4.12 6.14 -9.39
N ILE A 488 2.97 6.68 -9.81
CA ILE A 488 1.90 5.88 -10.45
C ILE A 488 2.42 5.27 -11.76
N LEU A 489 3.14 6.05 -12.59
CA LEU A 489 3.73 5.52 -13.81
C LEU A 489 4.72 4.39 -13.52
N ALA A 490 5.59 4.55 -12.52
CA ALA A 490 6.55 3.53 -12.15
C ALA A 490 5.86 2.25 -11.62
N ALA A 491 4.80 2.39 -10.82
CA ALA A 491 4.02 1.26 -10.32
C ALA A 491 3.35 0.47 -11.47
N VAL A 492 2.72 1.17 -12.41
CA VAL A 492 2.05 0.57 -13.57
C VAL A 492 3.02 -0.14 -14.50
N HIS A 493 4.27 0.34 -14.64
CA HIS A 493 5.28 -0.27 -15.49
C HIS A 493 6.21 -1.24 -14.75
N SER A 494 5.95 -1.51 -13.46
CA SER A 494 6.80 -2.36 -12.62
C SER A 494 6.84 -3.82 -13.12
N PRO A 495 7.93 -4.56 -12.83
CA PRO A 495 8.00 -6.00 -13.12
C PRO A 495 6.89 -6.80 -12.43
N ALA A 496 6.54 -6.43 -11.19
CA ALA A 496 5.46 -7.02 -10.44
C ALA A 496 4.11 -6.83 -11.15
N ALA A 497 3.79 -5.61 -11.60
CA ALA A 497 2.57 -5.36 -12.38
C ALA A 497 2.55 -6.18 -13.68
N ARG A 498 3.69 -6.30 -14.37
CA ARG A 498 3.80 -7.10 -15.60
C ARG A 498 3.60 -8.60 -15.36
N TRP A 499 4.07 -9.12 -14.23
CA TRP A 499 3.90 -10.51 -13.84
C TRP A 499 2.47 -10.79 -13.38
N LEU A 500 1.95 -9.96 -12.48
CA LEU A 500 0.61 -10.07 -11.93
C LEU A 500 -0.50 -9.81 -12.96
N THR A 501 -0.26 -9.13 -14.07
CA THR A 501 -1.25 -8.91 -15.15
C THR A 501 -1.18 -9.96 -16.26
N ASN A 502 -0.34 -10.99 -16.11
CA ASN A 502 -0.30 -12.11 -17.04
C ASN A 502 -1.59 -12.94 -16.90
N PRO A 503 -2.37 -13.18 -17.98
CA PRO A 503 -3.58 -14.01 -17.94
C PRO A 503 -3.40 -15.38 -17.28
N LEU A 504 -2.23 -16.01 -17.46
CA LEU A 504 -1.91 -17.30 -16.86
C LEU A 504 -1.74 -17.25 -15.32
N ILE A 505 -1.57 -16.05 -14.76
CA ILE A 505 -1.45 -15.81 -13.32
C ILE A 505 -2.76 -15.21 -12.80
N THR A 506 -3.31 -14.19 -13.47
CA THR A 506 -4.55 -13.53 -13.02
C THR A 506 -5.74 -14.45 -13.02
N LEU A 507 -5.90 -15.32 -14.03
CA LEU A 507 -7.07 -16.19 -14.12
C LEU A 507 -7.09 -17.24 -12.97
N PRO A 508 -6.00 -18.01 -12.73
CA PRO A 508 -5.95 -18.89 -11.56
C PRO A 508 -6.02 -18.14 -10.24
N LEU A 509 -5.44 -16.94 -10.13
CA LEU A 509 -5.55 -16.13 -8.92
C LEU A 509 -7.01 -15.70 -8.67
N PHE A 510 -7.72 -15.28 -9.71
CA PHE A 510 -9.12 -14.83 -9.61
C PHE A 510 -10.06 -15.98 -9.25
N VAL A 511 -10.00 -17.10 -9.97
CA VAL A 511 -10.92 -18.21 -9.73
C VAL A 511 -10.42 -19.14 -8.62
N GLY A 512 -9.15 -19.51 -8.65
CA GLY A 512 -8.55 -20.46 -7.70
C GLY A 512 -8.57 -19.98 -6.26
N SER A 513 -8.60 -18.66 -6.01
CA SER A 513 -8.76 -18.13 -4.65
C SER A 513 -10.06 -18.58 -3.98
N TYR A 514 -11.15 -18.71 -4.72
CA TYR A 514 -12.42 -19.22 -4.19
C TYR A 514 -12.28 -20.69 -3.79
N TYR A 515 -11.73 -21.53 -4.67
CA TYR A 515 -11.53 -22.94 -4.40
C TYR A 515 -10.58 -23.16 -3.21
N ALA A 516 -9.47 -22.42 -3.17
CA ALA A 516 -8.50 -22.50 -2.09
C ALA A 516 -9.11 -22.10 -0.74
N LEU A 517 -9.94 -21.05 -0.71
CA LEU A 517 -10.54 -20.56 0.52
C LEU A 517 -11.64 -21.50 1.04
N TYR A 518 -12.61 -21.85 0.18
CA TYR A 518 -13.84 -22.54 0.61
C TYR A 518 -13.75 -24.08 0.58
N PHE A 519 -12.81 -24.67 -0.18
CA PHE A 519 -12.59 -26.13 -0.19
C PHE A 519 -11.34 -26.56 0.59
N SER A 520 -10.77 -25.66 1.41
CA SER A 520 -9.76 -26.00 2.42
C SER A 520 -10.24 -25.56 3.80
N SER A 521 -9.45 -25.83 4.84
CA SER A 521 -9.71 -25.35 6.20
C SER A 521 -9.50 -23.84 6.38
N LEU A 522 -9.01 -23.13 5.35
CA LEU A 522 -8.65 -21.71 5.47
C LEU A 522 -9.85 -20.83 5.83
N PHE A 523 -11.04 -21.10 5.27
CA PHE A 523 -12.23 -20.34 5.64
C PHE A 523 -12.63 -20.60 7.09
N GLU A 524 -12.66 -21.86 7.54
CA GLU A 524 -13.05 -22.22 8.90
C GLU A 524 -12.11 -21.59 9.95
N THR A 525 -10.81 -21.59 9.71
CA THR A 525 -9.84 -20.93 10.61
C THR A 525 -9.96 -19.41 10.59
N SER A 526 -10.43 -18.83 9.48
CA SER A 526 -10.58 -17.37 9.33
C SER A 526 -11.86 -16.82 9.96
N LEU A 527 -12.89 -17.64 10.20
CA LEU A 527 -14.21 -17.15 10.62
C LEU A 527 -14.20 -16.40 11.95
N ASN A 528 -13.38 -16.84 12.91
CA ASN A 528 -13.27 -16.20 14.23
C ASN A 528 -12.38 -14.96 14.23
N GLU A 529 -11.71 -14.67 13.11
CA GLU A 529 -10.66 -13.67 13.03
C GLU A 529 -11.14 -12.46 12.21
N HIS A 530 -11.46 -11.35 12.88
CA HIS A 530 -11.90 -10.11 12.21
C HIS A 530 -10.90 -9.65 11.14
N TRP A 531 -9.60 -9.77 11.41
CA TRP A 531 -8.57 -9.40 10.45
C TRP A 531 -8.60 -10.26 9.18
N ALA A 532 -9.01 -11.52 9.29
CA ALA A 532 -9.08 -12.43 8.14
C ALA A 532 -10.24 -12.02 7.22
N HIS A 533 -11.37 -11.57 7.78
CA HIS A 533 -12.46 -10.95 7.02
C HIS A 533 -12.00 -9.68 6.29
N LEU A 534 -11.24 -8.81 6.97
CA LEU A 534 -10.64 -7.65 6.32
C LEU A 534 -9.69 -8.08 5.19
N ALA A 535 -8.79 -9.03 5.42
CA ALA A 535 -7.85 -9.51 4.42
C ALA A 535 -8.55 -10.14 3.20
N MET A 536 -9.62 -10.90 3.44
CA MET A 536 -10.45 -11.50 2.41
C MET A 536 -11.15 -10.44 1.54
N ASN A 537 -11.71 -9.40 2.14
CA ASN A 537 -12.30 -8.27 1.42
C ASN A 537 -11.25 -7.55 0.54
N ALA A 538 -10.06 -7.28 1.08
CA ALA A 538 -8.96 -6.68 0.31
C ALA A 538 -8.55 -7.58 -0.84
N HIS A 539 -8.33 -8.87 -0.57
CA HIS A 539 -7.90 -9.86 -1.56
C HIS A 539 -8.88 -9.92 -2.74
N PHE A 540 -10.17 -10.14 -2.48
CA PHE A 540 -11.15 -10.27 -3.56
C PHE A 540 -11.33 -8.98 -4.35
N LEU A 541 -11.31 -7.81 -3.70
CA LEU A 541 -11.35 -6.52 -4.39
C LEU A 541 -10.11 -6.28 -5.26
N LEU A 542 -8.92 -6.56 -4.74
CA LEU A 542 -7.65 -6.37 -5.44
C LEU A 542 -7.48 -7.36 -6.59
N VAL A 543 -7.78 -8.63 -6.38
CA VAL A 543 -7.67 -9.67 -7.41
C VAL A 543 -8.70 -9.44 -8.51
N GLY A 544 -9.94 -9.09 -8.16
CA GLY A 544 -10.95 -8.66 -9.13
C GLY A 544 -10.46 -7.47 -9.94
N TRP A 545 -9.88 -6.45 -9.29
CA TRP A 545 -9.31 -5.29 -9.98
C TRP A 545 -8.19 -5.69 -10.94
N LEU A 546 -7.24 -6.53 -10.50
CA LEU A 546 -6.13 -7.04 -11.31
C LEU A 546 -6.61 -7.88 -12.50
N PHE A 547 -7.67 -8.67 -12.34
CA PHE A 547 -8.25 -9.47 -13.41
C PHE A 547 -8.91 -8.59 -14.48
N PHE A 548 -9.78 -7.66 -14.09
CA PHE A 548 -10.52 -6.82 -15.03
C PHE A 548 -9.71 -5.67 -15.63
N TRP A 549 -8.63 -5.22 -14.97
CA TRP A 549 -7.79 -4.12 -15.44
C TRP A 549 -7.23 -4.30 -16.87
N PRO A 550 -6.46 -5.38 -17.18
CA PRO A 550 -5.95 -5.61 -18.54
C PRO A 550 -7.03 -6.05 -19.53
N LEU A 551 -8.15 -6.62 -19.05
CA LEU A 551 -9.26 -7.07 -19.89
C LEU A 551 -10.09 -5.89 -20.42
N ILE A 552 -10.56 -5.02 -19.54
CA ILE A 552 -11.34 -3.84 -19.95
C ILE A 552 -10.43 -2.82 -20.64
N GLY A 553 -9.15 -2.71 -20.23
CA GLY A 553 -8.10 -2.05 -20.99
C GLY A 553 -8.28 -0.55 -21.24
N VAL A 554 -9.06 0.14 -20.39
CA VAL A 554 -9.27 1.61 -20.49
C VAL A 554 -8.05 2.38 -19.95
N ASP A 555 -7.47 1.89 -18.86
CA ASP A 555 -6.26 2.43 -18.26
C ASP A 555 -4.99 1.82 -18.87
N PRO A 556 -3.83 2.50 -18.78
CA PRO A 556 -2.57 1.96 -19.27
C PRO A 556 -2.24 0.67 -18.52
N SER A 557 -2.07 -0.43 -19.24
CA SER A 557 -1.64 -1.72 -18.71
C SER A 557 -0.24 -2.09 -19.25
N PRO A 558 0.59 -2.83 -18.48
CA PRO A 558 1.90 -3.28 -18.94
C PRO A 558 1.83 -4.19 -20.17
N ARG A 559 0.75 -4.96 -20.31
CA ARG A 559 0.48 -5.85 -21.44
C ARG A 559 -0.84 -5.47 -22.08
N ARG A 560 -0.84 -5.27 -23.40
CA ARG A 560 -2.06 -5.05 -24.19
C ARG A 560 -2.46 -6.35 -24.88
N LEU A 561 -3.57 -6.93 -24.44
CA LEU A 561 -4.12 -8.13 -25.06
C LEU A 561 -4.92 -7.75 -26.32
N PRO A 562 -4.82 -8.51 -27.42
CA PRO A 562 -5.75 -8.39 -28.55
C PRO A 562 -7.20 -8.61 -28.10
N ALA A 563 -8.18 -8.02 -28.79
CA ALA A 563 -9.60 -8.11 -28.41
C ALA A 563 -10.08 -9.56 -28.26
N VAL A 564 -9.71 -10.42 -29.21
CA VAL A 564 -10.04 -11.86 -29.19
C VAL A 564 -9.45 -12.57 -27.97
N ALA A 565 -8.20 -12.24 -27.59
CA ALA A 565 -7.57 -12.84 -26.41
C ALA A 565 -8.28 -12.42 -25.12
N ARG A 566 -8.73 -11.16 -25.01
CA ARG A 566 -9.51 -10.70 -23.85
C ARG A 566 -10.83 -11.43 -23.74
N LEU A 567 -11.53 -11.56 -24.86
CA LEU A 567 -12.78 -12.30 -24.93
C LEU A 567 -12.58 -13.78 -24.56
N GLY A 568 -11.52 -14.41 -25.08
CA GLY A 568 -11.15 -15.77 -24.74
C GLY A 568 -10.87 -15.98 -23.25
N VAL A 569 -10.17 -15.06 -22.58
CA VAL A 569 -9.92 -15.14 -21.12
C VAL A 569 -11.21 -15.00 -20.32
N VAL A 570 -12.10 -14.08 -20.72
CA VAL A 570 -13.41 -13.93 -20.07
C VAL A 570 -14.25 -15.20 -20.23
N PHE A 571 -14.37 -15.72 -21.45
CA PHE A 571 -15.09 -16.98 -21.69
C PHE A 571 -14.46 -18.17 -20.96
N ALA A 572 -13.13 -18.24 -20.90
CA ALA A 572 -12.44 -19.30 -20.16
C ALA A 572 -12.78 -19.26 -18.66
N SER A 573 -13.06 -18.09 -18.08
CA SER A 573 -13.41 -17.96 -16.66
C SER A 573 -14.83 -18.42 -16.31
N VAL A 574 -15.78 -18.32 -17.25
CA VAL A 574 -17.22 -18.58 -17.01
C VAL A 574 -17.48 -20.00 -16.45
N PRO A 575 -16.99 -21.10 -17.08
CA PRO A 575 -17.28 -22.44 -16.58
C PRO A 575 -16.75 -22.69 -15.17
N PHE A 576 -15.60 -22.11 -14.80
CA PHE A 576 -15.01 -22.33 -13.49
C PHE A 576 -15.77 -21.61 -12.38
N HIS A 577 -16.35 -20.44 -12.65
CA HIS A 577 -17.24 -19.76 -11.70
C HIS A 577 -18.58 -20.46 -11.56
N ALA A 578 -19.19 -20.85 -12.69
CA ALA A 578 -20.43 -21.59 -12.68
C ALA A 578 -20.28 -22.92 -11.92
N PHE A 579 -19.20 -23.66 -12.17
CA PHE A 579 -18.90 -24.90 -11.47
C PHE A 579 -18.65 -24.67 -9.97
N PHE A 580 -18.00 -23.58 -9.57
CA PHE A 580 -17.81 -23.27 -8.14
C PHE A 580 -19.15 -23.11 -7.41
N GLY A 581 -20.09 -22.35 -8.00
CA GLY A 581 -21.43 -22.19 -7.42
C GLY A 581 -22.22 -23.50 -7.32
N VAL A 582 -22.18 -24.32 -8.38
CA VAL A 582 -22.82 -25.66 -8.38
C VAL A 582 -22.16 -26.59 -7.37
N ALA A 583 -20.83 -26.61 -7.31
CA ALA A 583 -20.08 -27.40 -6.34
C ALA A 583 -20.50 -27.06 -4.91
N LEU A 584 -20.62 -25.77 -4.59
CA LEU A 584 -21.05 -25.29 -3.28
C LEU A 584 -22.50 -25.70 -2.93
N MET A 585 -23.41 -25.70 -3.91
CA MET A 585 -24.78 -26.22 -3.72
C MET A 585 -24.81 -27.74 -3.51
N SER A 586 -23.87 -28.47 -4.13
CA SER A 586 -23.80 -29.93 -4.09
C SER A 586 -23.00 -30.49 -2.91
N GLN A 587 -22.39 -29.62 -2.10
CA GLN A 587 -21.66 -30.01 -0.89
C GLN A 587 -22.62 -30.65 0.12
N ASN A 588 -22.17 -31.74 0.75
CA ASN A 588 -22.92 -32.40 1.82
C ASN A 588 -22.46 -31.95 3.22
N GLU A 589 -21.35 -31.22 3.29
CA GLU A 589 -20.80 -30.68 4.53
C GLU A 589 -21.04 -29.17 4.63
N ILE A 590 -21.29 -28.70 5.86
CA ILE A 590 -21.50 -27.28 6.15
C ILE A 590 -20.13 -26.64 6.38
N ILE A 591 -19.74 -25.77 5.46
CA ILE A 591 -18.50 -24.98 5.54
C ILE A 591 -18.61 -24.03 6.73
N GLY A 592 -17.67 -24.13 7.68
CA GLY A 592 -17.70 -23.32 8.91
C GLY A 592 -18.84 -23.69 9.86
N GLY A 593 -19.37 -24.91 9.77
CA GLY A 593 -20.57 -25.31 10.51
C GLY A 593 -20.46 -25.18 12.03
N SER A 594 -19.26 -25.31 12.61
CA SER A 594 -18.99 -25.10 14.05
C SER A 594 -19.30 -23.65 14.47
N PHE A 595 -18.76 -22.69 13.72
CA PHE A 595 -18.96 -21.25 13.93
C PHE A 595 -20.44 -20.85 13.76
N TYR A 596 -21.07 -21.20 12.63
CA TYR A 596 -22.45 -20.78 12.35
C TYR A 596 -23.47 -21.42 13.31
N ARG A 597 -23.24 -22.66 13.76
CA ARG A 597 -24.06 -23.26 14.82
C ARG A 597 -23.90 -22.52 16.15
N GLY A 598 -22.68 -22.08 16.45
CA GLY A 598 -22.36 -21.30 17.66
C GLY A 598 -23.14 -19.98 17.75
N LEU A 599 -23.40 -19.32 16.62
CA LEU A 599 -24.18 -18.06 16.59
C LEU A 599 -25.66 -18.25 17.00
N SER A 600 -26.21 -19.46 16.88
CA SER A 600 -27.58 -19.79 17.30
C SER A 600 -28.70 -18.89 16.72
N LEU A 601 -28.56 -18.46 15.46
CA LEU A 601 -29.52 -17.56 14.81
C LEU A 601 -30.91 -18.22 14.64
N PRO A 602 -32.00 -17.65 15.21
CA PRO A 602 -33.32 -18.29 15.20
C PRO A 602 -33.99 -18.31 13.83
N TRP A 603 -33.57 -17.46 12.89
CA TRP A 603 -34.11 -17.39 11.53
C TRP A 603 -33.25 -18.12 10.49
N VAL A 604 -32.17 -18.80 10.90
CA VAL A 604 -31.36 -19.68 10.02
C VAL A 604 -31.31 -21.09 10.60
N PRO A 605 -32.46 -21.80 10.69
CA PRO A 605 -32.50 -23.13 11.30
C PRO A 605 -31.78 -24.20 10.46
N ASP A 606 -31.65 -23.98 9.15
CA ASP A 606 -30.98 -24.88 8.21
C ASP A 606 -29.77 -24.19 7.56
N LEU A 607 -28.59 -24.49 8.08
CA LEU A 607 -27.32 -23.94 7.59
C LEU A 607 -26.94 -24.49 6.21
N MET A 608 -27.34 -25.72 5.89
CA MET A 608 -27.10 -26.28 4.55
C MET A 608 -27.92 -25.51 3.52
N ARG A 609 -29.16 -25.16 3.85
CA ARG A 609 -29.99 -24.33 2.98
C ARG A 609 -29.40 -22.93 2.76
N ASP A 610 -28.82 -22.32 3.80
CA ASP A 610 -28.13 -21.03 3.69
C ASP A 610 -26.88 -21.13 2.79
N GLN A 611 -26.09 -22.21 2.93
CA GLN A 611 -24.94 -22.49 2.06
C GLN A 611 -25.35 -22.69 0.59
N GLN A 612 -26.40 -23.46 0.33
CA GLN A 612 -26.95 -23.65 -1.01
C GLN A 612 -27.43 -22.34 -1.63
N LEU A 613 -28.06 -21.48 -0.83
CA LEU A 613 -28.44 -20.13 -1.27
C LEU A 613 -27.21 -19.30 -1.63
N GLY A 614 -26.13 -19.37 -0.83
CA GLY A 614 -24.84 -18.75 -1.14
C GLY A 614 -24.22 -19.26 -2.45
N GLY A 615 -24.31 -20.57 -2.71
CA GLY A 615 -23.90 -21.19 -3.98
C GLY A 615 -24.73 -20.66 -5.17
N GLY A 616 -26.04 -20.50 -4.98
CA GLY A 616 -26.96 -19.93 -5.97
C GLY A 616 -26.73 -18.47 -6.27
N LEU A 617 -26.48 -17.67 -5.24
CA LEU A 617 -26.10 -16.28 -5.41
C LEU A 617 -24.79 -16.20 -6.20
N THR A 618 -23.79 -16.99 -5.84
CA THR A 618 -22.49 -17.02 -6.54
C THR A 618 -22.63 -17.39 -8.02
N TRP A 619 -23.43 -18.41 -8.32
CA TRP A 619 -23.72 -18.82 -9.70
C TRP A 619 -24.45 -17.71 -10.48
N ALA A 620 -25.56 -17.19 -9.94
CA ALA A 620 -26.37 -16.17 -10.61
C ALA A 620 -25.62 -14.83 -10.78
N SER A 621 -24.85 -14.42 -9.76
CA SER A 621 -24.08 -13.18 -9.78
C SER A 621 -22.81 -13.29 -10.61
N GLY A 622 -22.34 -14.48 -10.97
CA GLY A 622 -21.18 -14.67 -11.84
C GLY A 622 -21.47 -14.27 -13.29
N GLU A 623 -22.64 -14.64 -13.79
CA GLU A 623 -22.99 -14.50 -15.22
C GLU A 623 -23.33 -13.05 -15.60
N LEU A 624 -24.08 -12.32 -14.77
CA LEU A 624 -24.55 -10.96 -15.12
C LEU A 624 -23.41 -9.95 -15.29
N PRO A 625 -22.42 -9.85 -14.38
CA PRO A 625 -21.28 -8.95 -14.54
C PRO A 625 -20.34 -9.37 -15.67
N LEU A 626 -20.17 -10.67 -15.92
CA LEU A 626 -19.36 -11.15 -17.04
C LEU A 626 -20.04 -10.82 -18.38
N LEU A 627 -21.37 -10.95 -18.48
CA LEU A 627 -22.12 -10.49 -19.65
C LEU A 627 -21.93 -8.99 -19.90
N LEU A 628 -21.97 -8.16 -18.84
CA LEU A 628 -21.67 -6.74 -18.93
C LEU A 628 -20.27 -6.50 -19.50
N VAL A 629 -19.25 -7.25 -19.04
CA VAL A 629 -17.88 -7.14 -19.56
C VAL A 629 -17.83 -7.55 -21.04
N VAL A 630 -18.48 -8.64 -21.43
CA VAL A 630 -18.56 -9.06 -22.85
C VAL A 630 -19.16 -7.96 -23.71
N ILE A 631 -20.29 -7.36 -23.29
CA ILE A 631 -20.92 -6.24 -23.99
C ILE A 631 -19.93 -5.06 -24.12
N VAL A 632 -19.24 -4.70 -23.04
CA VAL A 632 -18.24 -3.63 -23.06
C VAL A 632 -17.12 -3.94 -24.06
N LEU A 633 -16.58 -5.17 -24.07
CA LEU A 633 -15.51 -5.57 -24.96
C LEU A 633 -15.95 -5.54 -26.44
N LEU A 634 -17.15 -6.03 -26.74
CA LEU A 634 -17.71 -5.99 -28.09
C LEU A 634 -17.92 -4.55 -28.58
N VAL A 635 -18.48 -3.68 -27.73
CA VAL A 635 -18.63 -2.25 -28.06
C VAL A 635 -17.28 -1.57 -28.26
N GLN A 636 -16.28 -1.87 -27.43
CA GLN A 636 -14.93 -1.33 -27.59
C GLN A 636 -14.26 -1.81 -28.88
N TRP A 637 -14.42 -3.09 -29.23
CA TRP A 637 -13.86 -3.68 -30.43
C TRP A 637 -14.51 -3.09 -31.70
N SER A 638 -15.84 -3.05 -31.76
CA SER A 638 -16.58 -2.41 -32.87
C SER A 638 -16.15 -0.96 -33.10
N ARG A 639 -16.03 -0.16 -32.03
CA ARG A 639 -15.54 1.23 -32.12
C ARG A 639 -14.08 1.34 -32.50
N HIS A 640 -13.26 0.33 -32.22
CA HIS A 640 -11.85 0.32 -32.62
C HIS A 640 -11.74 0.04 -34.11
N ASP A 641 -12.45 -0.98 -34.60
CA ASP A 641 -12.46 -1.39 -35.99
C ASP A 641 -13.03 -0.28 -36.89
N GLU A 642 -14.13 0.36 -36.49
CA GLU A 642 -14.67 1.50 -37.24
C GLU A 642 -13.67 2.66 -37.35
N ARG A 643 -12.87 2.92 -36.30
CA ARG A 643 -11.84 3.97 -36.34
C ARG A 643 -10.63 3.57 -37.19
N SER A 644 -10.28 2.29 -37.21
CA SER A 644 -9.21 1.78 -38.08
C SER A 644 -9.66 1.81 -39.54
N ALA A 645 -10.84 1.29 -39.86
CA ALA A 645 -11.45 1.36 -41.19
C ALA A 645 -11.48 2.80 -41.72
N ARG A 646 -12.02 3.77 -40.96
CA ARG A 646 -12.02 5.18 -41.36
C ARG A 646 -10.63 5.81 -41.54
N ARG A 647 -9.58 5.28 -40.91
CA ARG A 647 -8.20 5.74 -41.13
C ARG A 647 -7.62 5.12 -42.40
N ASP A 648 -7.91 3.86 -42.63
CA ASP A 648 -7.47 3.12 -43.81
C ASP A 648 -8.16 3.67 -45.06
N ASP A 649 -9.48 3.95 -45.01
CA ASP A 649 -10.25 4.62 -46.07
C ASP A 649 -9.64 5.99 -46.41
N ARG A 650 -9.35 6.82 -45.40
CA ARG A 650 -8.70 8.14 -45.62
C ARG A 650 -7.31 8.01 -46.22
N ARG A 651 -6.56 6.96 -45.87
CA ARG A 651 -5.23 6.72 -46.42
C ARG A 651 -5.34 6.32 -47.89
N ALA A 652 -6.27 5.41 -48.20
CA ALA A 652 -6.58 4.96 -49.54
C ALA A 652 -7.06 6.11 -50.46
N GLU A 653 -7.88 7.03 -49.94
CA GLU A 653 -8.28 8.25 -50.65
C GLU A 653 -7.09 9.17 -50.98
N VAL A 654 -6.10 9.25 -50.09
CA VAL A 654 -4.92 10.13 -50.24
C VAL A 654 -3.87 9.53 -51.17
N ASP A 655 -3.62 8.21 -51.12
CA ASP A 655 -2.63 7.53 -51.94
C ASP A 655 -3.21 6.90 -53.22
N GLY A 656 -4.52 7.05 -53.45
CA GLY A 656 -5.22 6.60 -54.64
C GLY A 656 -5.25 5.08 -54.75
N ASP A 657 -5.56 4.38 -53.66
CA ASP A 657 -5.62 2.93 -53.55
C ASP A 657 -4.27 2.26 -53.88
N ALA A 658 -3.15 2.86 -53.47
CA ALA A 658 -1.81 2.37 -53.82
C ALA A 658 -1.58 0.92 -53.36
N ASP A 659 -2.03 0.59 -52.15
CA ASP A 659 -1.90 -0.76 -51.57
C ASP A 659 -2.74 -1.80 -52.32
N LEU A 660 -3.97 -1.46 -52.72
CA LEU A 660 -4.84 -2.32 -53.54
C LEU A 660 -4.26 -2.54 -54.94
N LYS A 661 -3.71 -1.49 -55.56
CA LYS A 661 -3.03 -1.58 -56.86
C LYS A 661 -1.79 -2.48 -56.79
N ALA A 662 -0.99 -2.34 -55.74
CA ALA A 662 0.18 -3.18 -55.50
C ALA A 662 -0.22 -4.65 -55.26
N TYR A 663 -1.31 -4.88 -54.50
CA TYR A 663 -1.84 -6.21 -54.23
C TYR A 663 -2.41 -6.87 -55.50
N ASN A 664 -3.20 -6.15 -56.31
CA ASN A 664 -3.70 -6.63 -57.59
C ASN A 664 -2.55 -6.95 -58.56
N ALA A 665 -1.48 -6.13 -58.57
CA ALA A 665 -0.29 -6.43 -59.35
C ALA A 665 0.42 -7.72 -58.87
N MET A 666 0.44 -7.99 -57.56
CA MET A 666 0.97 -9.24 -57.01
C MET A 666 0.12 -10.45 -57.40
N LEU A 667 -1.21 -10.37 -57.29
CA LEU A 667 -2.12 -11.45 -57.68
C LEU A 667 -2.04 -11.74 -59.19
N ASN A 668 -1.97 -10.71 -60.01
CA ASN A 668 -1.74 -10.88 -61.45
C ASN A 668 -0.43 -11.61 -61.72
N ARG A 669 0.66 -11.26 -61.02
CA ARG A 669 1.94 -11.98 -61.14
C ARG A 669 1.85 -13.45 -60.75
N LEU A 670 1.10 -13.78 -59.68
CA LEU A 670 0.88 -15.17 -59.27
C LEU A 670 0.03 -15.94 -60.31
N ALA A 671 -0.95 -15.28 -60.94
CA ALA A 671 -1.80 -15.88 -61.95
C ALA A 671 -1.09 -16.06 -63.31
N THR A 672 -0.22 -15.12 -63.70
CA THR A 672 0.48 -15.11 -65.00
C THR A 672 1.89 -15.69 -64.93
N GLY A 673 2.38 -16.09 -63.75
CA GLY A 673 3.70 -16.71 -63.55
C GLY A 673 4.89 -15.80 -63.87
N THR A 674 4.72 -14.48 -63.84
CA THR A 674 5.75 -13.54 -64.32
C THR A 674 6.80 -13.24 -63.22
N PRO A 675 8.12 -13.46 -63.47
CA PRO A 675 9.16 -13.28 -62.44
C PRO A 675 9.38 -11.81 -62.04
N THR A 676 9.90 -11.57 -60.83
CA THR A 676 10.21 -10.24 -60.29
C THR A 676 11.23 -9.46 -61.14
N PRO A 677 11.19 -8.11 -61.14
CA PRO A 677 12.24 -7.28 -61.75
C PRO A 677 13.64 -7.58 -61.19
N ALA A 678 13.73 -7.99 -59.92
CA ALA A 678 14.97 -8.45 -59.30
C ALA A 678 15.52 -9.75 -59.93
N ALA A 679 14.64 -10.66 -60.38
CA ALA A 679 15.05 -11.85 -61.13
C ALA A 679 15.47 -11.50 -62.57
N GLN A 680 14.91 -10.43 -63.16
CA GLN A 680 15.40 -9.89 -64.43
C GLN A 680 16.75 -9.20 -64.27
N GLU A 681 17.01 -8.51 -63.16
CA GLU A 681 18.30 -7.87 -62.86
C GLU A 681 19.42 -8.89 -62.59
N GLU A 682 19.09 -10.02 -61.94
CA GLU A 682 20.00 -11.14 -61.74
C GLU A 682 20.25 -11.94 -63.02
N ASN A 683 19.23 -12.13 -63.87
CA ASN A 683 19.40 -12.71 -65.21
C ASN A 683 20.19 -11.79 -66.15
N PHE A 684 19.98 -10.47 -66.11
CA PHE A 684 20.79 -9.50 -66.87
C PHE A 684 22.25 -9.51 -66.41
N ARG A 685 22.51 -9.58 -65.10
CA ARG A 685 23.88 -9.71 -64.57
C ARG A 685 24.54 -11.04 -64.94
N LYS A 686 23.80 -12.16 -64.97
CA LYS A 686 24.33 -13.46 -65.41
C LYS A 686 24.61 -13.49 -66.92
N VAL A 687 23.75 -12.88 -67.75
CA VAL A 687 23.96 -12.80 -69.21
C VAL A 687 25.12 -11.85 -69.56
N ALA A 688 25.28 -10.74 -68.83
CA ALA A 688 26.41 -9.82 -68.98
C ALA A 688 27.76 -10.39 -68.50
N ALA A 689 27.77 -11.27 -67.50
CA ALA A 689 28.98 -11.93 -67.02
C ALA A 689 29.49 -13.03 -67.98
N VAL A 690 28.59 -13.67 -68.74
CA VAL A 690 28.94 -14.72 -69.72
C VAL A 690 29.52 -14.12 -71.02
N THR A 691 29.22 -12.85 -71.34
CA THR A 691 29.63 -12.22 -72.61
C THR A 691 30.99 -11.51 -72.59
N VAL A 692 31.65 -11.38 -71.42
CA VAL A 692 32.91 -10.60 -71.29
C VAL A 692 34.14 -11.49 -71.02
N SER A 693 34.01 -12.82 -71.11
CA SER A 693 35.10 -13.75 -70.76
C SER A 693 36.00 -14.19 -71.94
N ASP A 694 35.76 -13.75 -73.17
CA ASP A 694 36.48 -14.23 -74.34
C ASP A 694 37.00 -13.06 -75.18
N GLU A 695 38.08 -12.43 -74.70
CA GLU A 695 39.13 -11.80 -75.53
C GLU A 695 40.18 -11.12 -74.63
N ARG A 696 41.36 -11.73 -74.51
CA ARG A 696 42.65 -11.03 -74.30
C ARG A 696 43.44 -11.11 -75.60
N PRO A 697 44.27 -10.11 -75.94
CA PRO A 697 45.70 -10.23 -75.64
C PRO A 697 46.39 -8.87 -75.27
N THR A 698 47.12 -8.81 -74.14
CA THR A 698 48.60 -8.77 -73.99
C THR A 698 49.29 -7.40 -74.11
N ALA A 699 49.87 -6.93 -73.00
CA ALA A 699 51.21 -6.31 -72.82
C ALA A 699 51.29 -5.82 -71.36
N GLU A 700 52.06 -6.46 -70.46
CA GLU A 700 53.42 -6.05 -70.03
C GLU A 700 53.47 -4.59 -69.55
N THR A 701 53.95 -4.20 -68.36
CA THR A 701 54.94 -4.78 -67.43
C THR A 701 54.94 -3.97 -66.11
N ARG A 702 55.23 -4.62 -64.95
CA ARG A 702 56.06 -4.17 -63.79
C ARG A 702 55.75 -2.82 -63.08
N ASP A 703 55.88 -2.61 -61.77
CA ASP A 703 56.41 -3.35 -60.62
C ASP A 703 56.04 -2.64 -59.28
N HIS A 704 56.09 -3.40 -58.18
CA HIS A 704 56.46 -3.07 -56.79
C HIS A 704 55.78 -1.98 -55.90
N ARG A 705 54.99 -2.49 -54.92
CA ARG A 705 55.22 -2.50 -53.43
C ARG A 705 55.06 -1.21 -52.57
N PRO A 706 54.85 -1.36 -51.22
CA PRO A 706 53.78 -0.64 -50.49
C PRO A 706 54.20 0.15 -49.22
N GLY A 707 53.26 0.94 -48.69
CA GLY A 707 52.98 1.12 -47.25
C GLY A 707 53.73 2.22 -46.47
N ARG A 708 52.98 3.10 -45.76
CA ARG A 708 53.04 3.32 -44.29
C ARG A 708 52.16 4.48 -43.82
N ALA A 709 51.71 4.34 -42.57
CA ALA A 709 50.85 5.22 -41.79
C ALA A 709 51.53 6.49 -41.23
N THR A 710 50.71 7.46 -40.82
CA THR A 710 50.80 8.49 -39.72
C THR A 710 49.86 9.64 -40.11
N GLY A 711 49.15 10.40 -39.26
CA GLY A 711 48.99 10.51 -37.82
C GLY A 711 47.90 11.57 -37.52
N THR A 712 47.24 11.42 -36.37
CA THR A 712 46.64 12.42 -35.45
C THR A 712 46.27 13.84 -35.93
N VAL A 713 45.03 14.25 -35.64
CA VAL A 713 44.49 15.63 -35.69
C VAL A 713 43.95 16.04 -34.31
N PRO A 714 44.22 17.26 -33.80
CA PRO A 714 43.37 17.90 -32.78
C PRO A 714 42.69 19.19 -33.30
N ALA A 715 41.66 19.59 -32.54
CA ALA A 715 40.69 20.64 -32.78
C ALA A 715 41.22 22.09 -32.69
N GLY A 716 40.51 23.03 -33.32
CA GLY A 716 40.63 24.47 -33.12
C GLY A 716 39.25 25.16 -33.13
N GLN A 717 38.91 25.82 -32.02
CA GLN A 717 37.92 26.90 -31.88
C GLN A 717 38.60 28.23 -32.22
N ASP A 718 37.88 29.17 -32.81
CA ASP A 718 38.20 30.61 -32.73
C ASP A 718 36.91 31.43 -32.60
N ASP A 719 36.86 32.23 -31.53
CA ASP A 719 35.96 33.34 -31.26
C ASP A 719 36.63 34.65 -31.71
N ALA A 720 35.87 35.62 -32.24
CA ALA A 720 36.26 37.03 -32.23
C ALA A 720 35.04 37.97 -32.28
N SER A 721 34.80 38.65 -31.15
CA SER A 721 34.26 40.02 -31.01
C SER A 721 35.11 41.04 -31.79
N GLY A 722 34.70 42.23 -32.20
CA GLY A 722 33.53 43.08 -31.94
C GLY A 722 33.73 44.45 -32.63
N ASP A 723 32.88 45.41 -32.27
CA ASP A 723 32.87 46.87 -32.53
C ASP A 723 32.14 47.44 -33.77
N GLY A 724 31.28 48.43 -33.47
CA GLY A 724 30.58 49.30 -34.41
C GLY A 724 29.47 50.13 -33.73
N GLU A 725 29.83 51.29 -33.20
CA GLU A 725 28.97 52.32 -32.61
C GLU A 725 27.89 52.88 -33.57
N ARG A 726 26.65 53.07 -33.06
CA ARG A 726 25.88 54.33 -33.05
C ARG A 726 24.53 54.18 -32.35
#